data_AF-A0A7X6MML8-F1
#
_entry.id   AF-A0A7X6MML8-F1
#
_cell.length_a   1.000
_cell.length_b   1.000
_cell.length_c   1.000
_cell.angle_alpha   90.00
_cell.angle_beta   90.00
_cell.angle_gamma   90.00
#
_symmetry.space_group_name_H-M   'P 1'
#
loop_
_entity.id
_entity.type
_entity.pdbx_description
1 polymer ?
#
loop_
_entity_poly.entity_id
_entity_poly.type
_entity_poly.pdbx_seq_one_letter_code
_entity_poly.pdbx_strand_id
1 'polypeptide(L)'
;MTDRGTEQRTDAEGHDQPEFHPYHHPAAGWGAAKSVTEFLIREREPIDGPRAIMKMNHEDGGFDCPGCAWPDDMKGLKLDICENGIKHVTWEMTHKRCGPEFFARHTVSELSTWSDFALEDQGRLTEPMMYNSETDHYEPISWRDAFEVVGRALADLDDPNRAAFYTSGRLGNEATFLYQLMARELGTNNLPDCSNMCHEASGRALQAALGTGKGTVDLEDWETADALFIIGVNAASNAPRMLTALAEAYRRGAQVVHINPLVEAGATRTIIPHDFLRMATFKSTKTSTLNLQPRIGGDMALIRGIAKAVLEQAEIDPKALDAEFIARYTAGFENYRAVCDATSWDEIEYKSGVRQADIRKAAKIYCDADRSIISWCLGVTQHEHGVDSVREIVNLLLLRGNLGREGAGPSPVRGHSNVQGNRTCGIDHRPAGAFLDRLAEVCGIDPPREHGMDTVHTIEAMHRDEIKVFVGMGGNFASAAPDTAYTFAGLQKCDLTVQVSTKLNRSHVIHGRRALILPCLGRTEKDHQKAGVQSTSVEDSMSMVHLSVGMKKPASPHLMSEPAIIAGIARAALPSSGTPWSWYVEDYDRIRDTMAKVLNGFEDFNRRVRLPLGFRIKQPARELIFLTPSGRAEFSAVDLPDDSTAAGTLILATLRSHDQWNTTIYSDNDRYRGVKNLRTLVFMNAQDMAERGIEEFDDVDIVATARDGSTRSLWRYKAIPYGIPRGCAAGYMPEMNVLCAIGDYSTQSDQPIMKNVKVRVSLSAPA
;
A
#
# COMPACT_ATOMS: atom_id res chain seq x y z
N MET A 1 -0.25 -26.30 26.11
CA MET A 1 -0.31 -26.57 24.66
C MET A 1 0.61 -25.58 24.00
N THR A 2 1.65 -26.08 23.35
CA THR A 2 2.95 -25.43 23.16
C THR A 2 2.95 -24.34 22.09
N ASP A 3 3.41 -23.18 22.54
CA ASP A 3 4.01 -22.07 21.81
C ASP A 3 4.87 -22.56 20.62
N ARG A 4 4.36 -22.38 19.39
CA ARG A 4 5.07 -22.59 18.11
C ARG A 4 4.88 -21.36 17.24
N GLY A 5 5.31 -20.21 17.76
CA GLY A 5 5.42 -18.95 17.01
C GLY A 5 6.77 -18.75 16.32
N THR A 6 7.69 -19.70 16.45
CA THR A 6 8.99 -19.70 15.76
C THR A 6 8.91 -20.59 14.53
N GLU A 7 9.10 -20.00 13.35
CA GLU A 7 9.74 -20.73 12.25
C GLU A 7 11.11 -21.20 12.77
N GLN A 8 11.18 -22.39 13.35
CA GLN A 8 12.42 -23.14 13.37
C GLN A 8 12.71 -23.50 11.93
N ARG A 9 13.52 -22.66 11.26
CA ARG A 9 14.14 -23.00 9.99
C ARG A 9 14.87 -24.32 10.18
N THR A 10 14.41 -25.35 9.48
CA THR A 10 15.20 -26.55 9.26
C THR A 10 16.40 -26.17 8.39
N ASP A 11 17.60 -26.50 8.86
CA ASP A 11 18.92 -26.23 8.28
C ASP A 11 19.16 -26.94 6.93
N ALA A 12 18.31 -26.71 5.94
CA ALA A 12 18.35 -27.40 4.66
C ALA A 12 18.31 -26.40 3.49
N GLU A 13 19.36 -25.59 3.38
CA GLU A 13 20.05 -25.19 2.13
C GLU A 13 21.04 -24.06 2.48
N GLY A 14 22.30 -24.19 2.02
CA GLY A 14 23.40 -23.33 2.46
C GLY A 14 23.15 -21.85 2.21
N HIS A 15 23.00 -21.07 3.29
CA HIS A 15 22.96 -19.62 3.22
C HIS A 15 24.31 -19.03 3.66
N ASP A 16 24.86 -18.16 2.81
CA ASP A 16 25.99 -17.30 3.12
C ASP A 16 25.75 -16.52 4.43
N GLN A 17 26.82 -16.19 5.16
CA GLN A 17 26.68 -15.47 6.43
C GLN A 17 26.02 -14.08 6.24
N PRO A 18 25.21 -13.61 7.21
CA PRO A 18 24.69 -12.26 7.21
C PRO A 18 25.80 -11.21 7.12
N GLU A 19 25.60 -10.18 6.29
CA GLU A 19 26.53 -9.05 6.17
C GLU A 19 25.80 -7.72 6.32
N PHE A 20 26.49 -6.74 6.91
CA PHE A 20 26.03 -5.36 7.02
C PHE A 20 27.13 -4.38 6.61
N HIS A 21 26.88 -3.61 5.55
CA HIS A 21 27.78 -2.59 5.03
C HIS A 21 26.99 -1.33 4.64
N PRO A 22 27.11 -0.22 5.38
CA PRO A 22 26.40 1.01 5.09
C PRO A 22 26.51 1.44 3.62
N TYR A 23 25.35 1.69 2.99
CA TYR A 23 25.29 2.04 1.59
C TYR A 23 25.50 3.55 1.38
N HIS A 24 26.50 3.92 0.60
CA HIS A 24 26.85 5.32 0.33
C HIS A 24 26.68 5.73 -1.14
N HIS A 25 26.25 4.84 -2.01
CA HIS A 25 26.10 5.13 -3.45
C HIS A 25 24.75 5.82 -3.75
N PRO A 26 24.60 6.47 -4.91
CA PRO A 26 23.31 7.05 -5.30
C PRO A 26 22.22 5.99 -5.50
N ALA A 27 20.97 6.35 -5.22
CA ALA A 27 19.81 5.55 -5.55
C ALA A 27 19.67 5.42 -7.09
N ALA A 28 19.13 4.28 -7.54
CA ALA A 28 19.00 3.90 -8.95
C ALA A 28 20.37 3.80 -9.70
N GLY A 29 20.42 4.22 -10.97
CA GLY A 29 21.63 4.21 -11.80
C GLY A 29 22.23 2.83 -12.10
N TRP A 30 23.56 2.74 -12.14
CA TRP A 30 24.28 1.49 -12.45
C TRP A 30 24.04 0.36 -11.44
N GLY A 31 23.81 0.69 -10.16
CA GLY A 31 23.45 -0.30 -9.15
C GLY A 31 22.12 -0.98 -9.47
N ALA A 32 21.13 -0.18 -9.90
CA ALA A 32 19.84 -0.70 -10.37
C ALA A 32 19.98 -1.51 -11.67
N ALA A 33 20.73 -1.00 -12.66
CA ALA A 33 20.93 -1.70 -13.93
C ALA A 33 21.60 -3.08 -13.76
N LYS A 34 22.61 -3.17 -12.87
CA LYS A 34 23.25 -4.44 -12.51
C LYS A 34 22.25 -5.40 -11.87
N SER A 35 21.51 -4.94 -10.86
CA SER A 35 20.53 -5.79 -10.16
C SER A 35 19.42 -6.28 -11.08
N VAL A 36 18.89 -5.43 -11.96
CA VAL A 36 17.92 -5.82 -12.99
C VAL A 36 18.50 -6.88 -13.93
N THR A 37 19.74 -6.70 -14.38
CA THR A 37 20.41 -7.65 -15.29
C THR A 37 20.60 -9.01 -14.62
N GLU A 38 21.09 -9.03 -13.39
CA GLU A 38 21.25 -10.26 -12.59
C GLU A 38 19.91 -10.96 -12.37
N PHE A 39 18.85 -10.21 -12.07
CA PHE A 39 17.51 -10.75 -11.89
C PHE A 39 16.92 -11.34 -13.18
N LEU A 40 17.03 -10.64 -14.32
CA LEU A 40 16.57 -11.14 -15.62
C LEU A 40 17.29 -12.43 -16.04
N ILE A 41 18.60 -12.53 -15.77
CA ILE A 41 19.38 -13.75 -16.02
C ILE A 41 18.89 -14.88 -15.11
N ARG A 42 18.67 -14.61 -13.82
CA ARG A 42 18.17 -15.59 -12.84
C ARG A 42 16.81 -16.14 -13.23
N GLU A 43 15.89 -15.28 -13.68
CA GLU A 43 14.54 -15.66 -14.10
C GLU A 43 14.47 -16.23 -15.53
N ARG A 44 15.61 -16.25 -16.26
CA ARG A 44 15.73 -16.76 -17.63
C ARG A 44 14.79 -16.07 -18.63
N GLU A 45 14.67 -14.74 -18.55
CA GLU A 45 13.77 -13.92 -19.39
C GLU A 45 14.55 -12.98 -20.36
N PRO A 46 15.39 -13.49 -21.28
CA PRO A 46 16.24 -12.65 -22.13
C PRO A 46 15.49 -11.95 -23.29
N ILE A 47 14.28 -12.40 -23.62
CA ILE A 47 13.50 -11.88 -24.76
C ILE A 47 12.30 -11.05 -24.28
N ASP A 48 11.43 -11.65 -23.46
CA ASP A 48 10.19 -10.96 -23.07
C ASP A 48 10.45 -9.91 -21.97
N GLY A 49 11.50 -10.06 -21.15
CA GLY A 49 11.94 -9.02 -20.19
C GLY A 49 12.24 -7.66 -20.85
N PRO A 50 13.16 -7.59 -21.83
CA PRO A 50 13.40 -6.34 -22.59
C PRO A 50 12.17 -5.81 -23.33
N ARG A 51 11.28 -6.69 -23.83
CA ARG A 51 10.01 -6.25 -24.44
C ARG A 51 9.05 -5.63 -23.42
N ALA A 52 8.97 -6.21 -22.21
CA ALA A 52 8.15 -5.70 -21.12
C ALA A 52 8.60 -4.29 -20.73
N ILE A 53 9.92 -4.08 -20.64
CA ILE A 53 10.52 -2.78 -20.37
C ILE A 53 10.06 -1.70 -21.37
N MET A 54 9.90 -2.05 -22.65
CA MET A 54 9.48 -1.11 -23.71
C MET A 54 7.96 -0.92 -23.80
N LYS A 55 7.16 -1.68 -23.05
CA LYS A 55 5.69 -1.63 -23.08
C LYS A 55 5.05 -1.26 -21.74
N MET A 56 5.78 -1.37 -20.64
CA MET A 56 5.28 -1.06 -19.31
C MET A 56 5.11 0.46 -19.16
N ASN A 57 3.98 0.91 -18.60
CA ASN A 57 3.70 2.32 -18.30
C ASN A 57 3.74 3.24 -19.53
N HIS A 58 3.18 2.78 -20.65
CA HIS A 58 3.13 3.53 -21.90
C HIS A 58 1.73 3.55 -22.51
N GLU A 59 1.34 4.72 -23.03
CA GLU A 59 0.00 5.05 -23.55
C GLU A 59 -0.44 4.24 -24.79
N ASP A 60 0.50 3.71 -25.58
CA ASP A 60 0.22 3.04 -26.87
C ASP A 60 0.00 1.52 -26.75
N GLY A 61 -1.00 1.11 -25.97
CA GLY A 61 -1.36 -0.32 -25.83
C GLY A 61 -0.33 -1.14 -25.03
N GLY A 62 0.32 -0.48 -24.08
CA GLY A 62 1.14 -1.07 -23.04
C GLY A 62 0.31 -1.64 -21.89
N PHE A 63 0.99 -2.14 -20.86
CA PHE A 63 0.37 -2.53 -19.60
C PHE A 63 0.90 -1.65 -18.46
N ASP A 64 0.04 -1.35 -17.52
CA ASP A 64 0.41 -0.64 -16.30
C ASP A 64 1.17 -1.57 -15.35
N CYS A 65 2.25 -1.09 -14.73
CA CYS A 65 3.02 -1.88 -13.78
C CYS A 65 2.12 -2.33 -12.61
N PRO A 66 2.00 -3.66 -12.33
CA PRO A 66 1.15 -4.13 -11.23
C PRO A 66 1.62 -3.68 -9.84
N GLY A 67 2.82 -3.08 -9.75
CA GLY A 67 3.49 -2.76 -8.50
C GLY A 67 3.17 -1.39 -7.86
N CYS A 68 3.15 -0.29 -8.61
CA CYS A 68 3.18 1.05 -8.02
C CYS A 68 2.14 1.96 -8.66
N ALA A 69 1.39 2.73 -7.86
CA ALA A 69 0.40 3.71 -8.34
C ALA A 69 1.00 5.10 -8.61
N TRP A 70 2.30 5.18 -8.94
CA TRP A 70 2.90 6.44 -9.38
C TRP A 70 2.44 6.70 -10.82
N PRO A 71 1.96 7.92 -11.15
CA PRO A 71 1.44 8.28 -12.46
C PRO A 71 2.44 8.09 -13.60
N ASP A 72 1.89 7.94 -14.81
CA ASP A 72 2.65 7.87 -16.06
C ASP A 72 3.20 9.21 -16.50
N ASP A 73 4.42 9.20 -17.03
CA ASP A 73 5.09 10.39 -17.53
C ASP A 73 4.31 11.04 -18.68
N MET A 74 4.17 12.35 -18.62
CA MET A 74 3.43 13.13 -19.61
C MET A 74 4.30 13.58 -20.80
N LYS A 75 5.62 13.35 -20.75
CA LYS A 75 6.61 13.82 -21.73
C LYS A 75 6.98 12.75 -22.77
N GLY A 76 6.31 11.59 -22.74
CA GLY A 76 6.59 10.49 -23.66
C GLY A 76 7.95 9.84 -23.43
N LEU A 77 8.44 9.80 -22.18
CA LEU A 77 9.65 9.08 -21.81
C LEU A 77 9.56 7.61 -22.26
N LYS A 78 10.54 7.15 -23.04
CA LYS A 78 10.58 5.77 -23.57
C LYS A 78 11.01 4.71 -22.54
N LEU A 79 11.40 5.12 -21.34
CA LEU A 79 11.87 4.26 -20.25
C LEU A 79 11.34 4.78 -18.92
N ASP A 80 10.01 4.77 -18.78
CA ASP A 80 9.33 5.13 -17.54
C ASP A 80 9.18 3.92 -16.60
N ILE A 81 10.34 3.38 -16.22
CA ILE A 81 10.48 2.11 -15.51
C ILE A 81 11.33 2.31 -14.25
N CYS A 82 11.12 1.44 -13.26
CA CYS A 82 11.98 1.35 -12.10
C CYS A 82 12.47 -0.08 -11.88
N GLU A 83 13.59 -0.23 -11.17
CA GLU A 83 14.18 -1.53 -10.82
C GLU A 83 13.16 -2.49 -10.21
N ASN A 84 12.40 -2.02 -9.20
CA ASN A 84 11.41 -2.84 -8.53
C ASN A 84 10.20 -3.17 -9.40
N GLY A 85 9.82 -2.29 -10.33
CA GLY A 85 8.81 -2.58 -11.34
C GLY A 85 9.25 -3.70 -12.28
N ILE A 86 10.50 -3.66 -12.74
CA ILE A 86 11.06 -4.70 -13.61
C ILE A 86 11.17 -6.03 -12.87
N LYS A 87 11.67 -6.04 -11.61
CA LYS A 87 11.69 -7.25 -10.78
C LYS A 87 10.29 -7.84 -10.65
N HIS A 88 9.30 -7.00 -10.35
CA HIS A 88 7.92 -7.44 -10.15
C HIS A 88 7.31 -8.05 -11.42
N VAL A 89 7.45 -7.37 -12.56
CA VAL A 89 6.96 -7.85 -13.86
C VAL A 89 7.66 -9.13 -14.29
N THR A 90 8.99 -9.19 -14.12
CA THR A 90 9.76 -10.39 -14.46
C THR A 90 9.36 -11.57 -13.56
N TRP A 91 9.11 -11.32 -12.27
CA TRP A 91 8.65 -12.33 -11.31
C TRP A 91 7.26 -12.88 -11.66
N GLU A 92 6.37 -12.03 -12.18
CA GLU A 92 5.07 -12.44 -12.72
C GLU A 92 5.21 -13.22 -14.04
N MET A 93 6.13 -12.79 -14.90
CA MET A 93 6.31 -13.37 -16.24
C MET A 93 7.05 -14.70 -16.24
N THR A 94 7.66 -15.11 -15.12
CA THR A 94 8.47 -16.33 -14.98
C THR A 94 8.01 -17.53 -15.82
N HIS A 95 8.97 -18.28 -16.36
CA HIS A 95 8.72 -19.53 -17.08
C HIS A 95 8.38 -20.71 -16.15
N LYS A 96 8.64 -20.60 -14.84
CA LYS A 96 8.29 -21.64 -13.86
C LYS A 96 6.76 -21.82 -13.77
N ARG A 97 6.32 -23.05 -13.55
CA ARG A 97 4.91 -23.44 -13.45
C ARG A 97 4.69 -24.25 -12.18
N CYS A 98 3.65 -23.87 -11.45
CA CYS A 98 3.15 -24.56 -10.28
C CYS A 98 1.83 -25.23 -10.67
N GLY A 99 1.95 -26.40 -11.34
CA GLY A 99 0.82 -27.17 -11.85
C GLY A 99 0.41 -28.34 -10.96
N PRO A 100 -0.55 -29.17 -11.39
CA PRO A 100 -1.02 -30.34 -10.64
C PRO A 100 0.08 -31.28 -10.17
N GLU A 101 1.11 -31.48 -10.99
CA GLU A 101 2.25 -32.32 -10.68
C GLU A 101 3.08 -31.81 -9.50
N PHE A 102 3.07 -30.50 -9.25
CA PHE A 102 3.68 -29.93 -8.04
C PHE A 102 2.83 -30.29 -6.81
N PHE A 103 1.52 -30.00 -6.85
CA PHE A 103 0.63 -30.26 -5.73
C PHE A 103 0.45 -31.76 -5.40
N ALA A 104 0.59 -32.64 -6.39
CA ALA A 104 0.60 -34.08 -6.15
C ALA A 104 1.88 -34.59 -5.46
N ARG A 105 2.98 -33.82 -5.47
CA ARG A 105 4.25 -34.19 -4.84
C ARG A 105 4.43 -33.62 -3.43
N HIS A 106 3.74 -32.54 -3.11
CA HIS A 106 3.92 -31.81 -1.86
C HIS A 106 2.61 -31.73 -1.08
N THR A 107 2.65 -32.13 0.18
CA THR A 107 1.52 -31.95 1.10
C THR A 107 1.38 -30.48 1.49
N VAL A 108 0.19 -30.02 1.85
CA VAL A 108 0.00 -28.65 2.35
C VAL A 108 0.75 -28.47 3.68
N SER A 109 0.79 -29.48 4.55
CA SER A 109 1.58 -29.43 5.78
C SER A 109 3.07 -29.22 5.51
N GLU A 110 3.64 -29.88 4.49
CA GLU A 110 5.02 -29.63 4.06
C GLU A 110 5.20 -28.20 3.56
N LEU A 111 4.34 -27.74 2.63
CA LEU A 111 4.44 -26.39 2.07
C LEU A 111 4.27 -25.31 3.15
N SER A 112 3.53 -25.58 4.22
CA SER A 112 3.36 -24.65 5.34
C SER A 112 4.68 -24.34 6.08
N THR A 113 5.71 -25.17 5.97
CA THR A 113 7.03 -24.92 6.59
C THR A 113 8.00 -24.15 5.68
N TRP A 114 7.65 -23.98 4.40
CA TRP A 114 8.49 -23.29 3.43
C TRP A 114 8.45 -21.79 3.68
N SER A 115 9.50 -21.07 3.28
CA SER A 115 9.51 -19.61 3.34
C SER A 115 8.54 -19.02 2.30
N ASP A 116 8.08 -17.79 2.55
CA ASP A 116 7.22 -17.07 1.60
C ASP A 116 7.91 -16.90 0.23
N PHE A 117 9.24 -16.73 0.21
CA PHE A 117 10.03 -16.74 -1.03
C PHE A 117 9.92 -18.09 -1.75
N ALA A 118 10.17 -19.21 -1.06
CA ALA A 118 10.19 -20.54 -1.66
C ALA A 118 8.82 -20.95 -2.21
N LEU A 119 7.73 -20.55 -1.55
CA LEU A 119 6.35 -20.74 -2.03
C LEU A 119 6.13 -19.98 -3.35
N GLU A 120 6.45 -18.68 -3.40
CA GLU A 120 6.26 -17.89 -4.62
C GLU A 120 7.20 -18.32 -5.76
N ASP A 121 8.42 -18.79 -5.44
CA ASP A 121 9.41 -19.18 -6.43
C ASP A 121 9.02 -20.43 -7.25
N GLN A 122 7.97 -21.16 -6.85
CA GLN A 122 7.43 -22.29 -7.62
C GLN A 122 6.79 -21.87 -8.96
N GLY A 123 6.57 -20.57 -9.16
CA GLY A 123 6.14 -20.02 -10.44
C GLY A 123 4.64 -19.78 -10.57
N ARG A 124 4.15 -19.75 -11.80
CA ARG A 124 2.74 -19.43 -12.11
C ARG A 124 1.82 -20.61 -11.84
N LEU A 125 0.73 -20.35 -11.10
CA LEU A 125 -0.39 -21.29 -10.96
C LEU A 125 -1.07 -21.48 -12.32
N THR A 126 -1.48 -22.70 -12.65
CA THR A 126 -1.89 -23.05 -14.03
C THR A 126 -3.34 -23.48 -14.19
N GLU A 127 -3.94 -24.13 -13.21
CA GLU A 127 -5.33 -24.60 -13.24
C GLU A 127 -5.97 -24.60 -11.85
N PRO A 128 -7.31 -24.60 -11.74
CA PRO A 128 -7.98 -24.58 -10.45
C PRO A 128 -7.67 -25.82 -9.61
N MET A 129 -7.42 -25.60 -8.32
CA MET A 129 -7.10 -26.66 -7.37
C MET A 129 -8.03 -26.60 -6.16
N MET A 130 -8.40 -27.76 -5.61
CA MET A 130 -9.19 -27.90 -4.39
C MET A 130 -8.39 -28.68 -3.34
N TYR A 131 -8.38 -28.20 -2.10
CA TYR A 131 -7.75 -28.92 -1.01
C TYR A 131 -8.55 -30.15 -0.61
N ASN A 132 -7.87 -31.29 -0.48
CA ASN A 132 -8.40 -32.53 0.05
C ASN A 132 -7.75 -32.83 1.41
N SER A 133 -8.53 -32.74 2.48
CA SER A 133 -8.06 -32.98 3.86
C SER A 133 -7.72 -34.44 4.15
N GLU A 134 -8.24 -35.40 3.38
CA GLU A 134 -7.93 -36.82 3.58
C GLU A 134 -6.52 -37.16 3.07
N THR A 135 -6.08 -36.47 2.01
CA THR A 135 -4.75 -36.67 1.40
C THR A 135 -3.75 -35.61 1.84
N ASP A 136 -4.20 -34.49 2.40
CA ASP A 136 -3.41 -33.29 2.67
C ASP A 136 -2.75 -32.69 1.40
N HIS A 137 -3.42 -32.82 0.27
CA HIS A 137 -2.96 -32.32 -1.02
C HIS A 137 -3.99 -31.41 -1.68
N TYR A 138 -3.51 -30.55 -2.58
CA TYR A 138 -4.36 -29.87 -3.55
C TYR A 138 -4.55 -30.77 -4.78
N GLU A 139 -5.80 -31.01 -5.15
CA GLU A 139 -6.19 -31.85 -6.28
C GLU A 139 -6.84 -30.98 -7.38
N PRO A 140 -6.61 -31.27 -8.67
CA PRO A 140 -7.22 -30.51 -9.76
C PRO A 140 -8.74 -30.55 -9.72
N ILE A 141 -9.38 -29.41 -9.98
CA ILE A 141 -10.84 -29.29 -10.10
C ILE A 141 -11.19 -28.53 -11.37
N SER A 142 -12.29 -28.90 -12.03
CA SER A 142 -12.76 -28.15 -13.20
C SER A 142 -13.29 -26.77 -12.78
N TRP A 143 -13.20 -25.77 -13.67
CA TRP A 143 -13.78 -24.44 -13.40
C TRP A 143 -15.27 -24.50 -13.05
N ARG A 144 -16.03 -25.35 -13.75
CA ARG A 144 -17.47 -25.52 -13.49
C ARG A 144 -17.71 -26.01 -12.06
N ASP A 145 -16.99 -27.06 -11.65
CA ASP A 145 -17.19 -27.67 -10.34
C ASP A 145 -16.63 -26.75 -9.23
N ALA A 146 -15.55 -26.00 -9.50
CA ALA A 146 -15.05 -24.97 -8.60
C ALA A 146 -16.08 -23.86 -8.36
N PHE A 147 -16.71 -23.33 -9.42
CA PHE A 147 -17.78 -22.35 -9.28
C PHE A 147 -18.99 -22.93 -8.53
N GLU A 148 -19.34 -24.18 -8.76
CA GLU A 148 -20.43 -24.85 -8.04
C GLU A 148 -20.11 -25.00 -6.54
N VAL A 149 -18.87 -25.31 -6.16
CA VAL A 149 -18.44 -25.36 -4.75
C VAL A 149 -18.60 -23.99 -4.09
N VAL A 150 -18.11 -22.92 -4.72
CA VAL A 150 -18.22 -21.56 -4.16
C VAL A 150 -19.68 -21.10 -4.14
N GLY A 151 -20.41 -21.31 -5.24
CA GLY A 151 -21.79 -20.90 -5.40
C GLY A 151 -22.72 -21.54 -4.38
N ARG A 152 -22.61 -22.87 -4.17
CA ARG A 152 -23.36 -23.57 -3.12
C ARG A 152 -22.99 -23.06 -1.73
N ALA A 153 -21.68 -22.91 -1.44
CA ALA A 153 -21.24 -22.43 -0.13
C ALA A 153 -21.77 -21.02 0.20
N LEU A 154 -21.93 -20.15 -0.79
CA LEU A 154 -22.53 -18.82 -0.61
C LEU A 154 -24.06 -18.87 -0.53
N ALA A 155 -24.72 -19.68 -1.38
CA ALA A 155 -26.18 -19.80 -1.40
C ALA A 155 -26.74 -20.51 -0.16
N ASP A 156 -25.97 -21.40 0.47
CA ASP A 156 -26.36 -22.14 1.67
C ASP A 156 -26.14 -21.34 2.97
N LEU A 157 -25.61 -20.10 2.90
CA LEU A 157 -25.49 -19.23 4.07
C LEU A 157 -26.86 -18.81 4.59
N ASP A 158 -27.03 -18.87 5.90
CA ASP A 158 -28.21 -18.37 6.62
C ASP A 158 -28.27 -16.84 6.68
N ASP A 159 -27.12 -16.17 6.53
CA ASP A 159 -26.97 -14.72 6.41
C ASP A 159 -25.81 -14.40 5.43
N PRO A 160 -26.03 -13.58 4.39
CA PRO A 160 -24.98 -13.12 3.47
C PRO A 160 -23.77 -12.50 4.18
N ASN A 161 -23.94 -11.90 5.36
CA ASN A 161 -22.86 -11.30 6.14
C ASN A 161 -21.91 -12.33 6.78
N ARG A 162 -22.16 -13.63 6.59
CA ARG A 162 -21.20 -14.69 6.90
C ARG A 162 -20.15 -14.92 5.80
N ALA A 163 -20.24 -14.16 4.71
CA ALA A 163 -19.19 -14.08 3.69
C ALA A 163 -18.39 -12.77 3.84
N ALA A 164 -17.09 -12.85 3.52
CA ALA A 164 -16.21 -11.69 3.38
C ALA A 164 -15.44 -11.74 2.07
N PHE A 165 -15.38 -10.59 1.38
CA PHE A 165 -14.86 -10.45 0.02
C PHE A 165 -13.64 -9.52 0.02
N TYR A 166 -12.47 -10.07 0.36
CA TYR A 166 -11.23 -9.31 0.45
C TYR A 166 -10.69 -8.91 -0.93
N THR A 167 -10.22 -7.66 -1.05
CA THR A 167 -9.63 -7.14 -2.29
C THR A 167 -8.22 -6.60 -2.09
N SER A 168 -7.27 -7.10 -2.89
CA SER A 168 -5.94 -6.50 -3.01
C SER A 168 -5.95 -5.27 -3.93
N GLY A 169 -5.04 -4.32 -3.69
CA GLY A 169 -4.91 -3.08 -4.48
C GLY A 169 -4.42 -3.26 -5.93
N ARG A 170 -4.43 -4.49 -6.46
CA ARG A 170 -4.01 -4.82 -7.83
C ARG A 170 -5.18 -5.17 -8.75
N LEU A 171 -6.39 -5.38 -8.22
CA LEU A 171 -7.54 -5.71 -9.04
C LEU A 171 -7.85 -4.57 -10.03
N GLY A 172 -8.10 -4.87 -11.30
CA GLY A 172 -8.46 -3.84 -12.30
C GLY A 172 -9.87 -3.27 -12.09
N ASN A 173 -10.13 -2.05 -12.55
CA ASN A 173 -11.37 -1.32 -12.23
C ASN A 173 -12.65 -2.07 -12.64
N GLU A 174 -12.66 -2.72 -13.81
CA GLU A 174 -13.83 -3.47 -14.27
C GLU A 174 -14.10 -4.70 -13.39
N ALA A 175 -13.05 -5.43 -13.02
CA ALA A 175 -13.15 -6.56 -12.11
C ALA A 175 -13.59 -6.11 -10.71
N THR A 176 -13.04 -5.00 -10.21
CA THR A 176 -13.42 -4.38 -8.94
C THR A 176 -14.90 -4.01 -8.92
N PHE A 177 -15.41 -3.35 -9.96
CA PHE A 177 -16.83 -3.00 -10.04
C PHE A 177 -17.74 -4.23 -10.03
N LEU A 178 -17.38 -5.28 -10.76
CA LEU A 178 -18.13 -6.54 -10.75
C LEU A 178 -18.05 -7.25 -9.39
N TYR A 179 -16.91 -7.18 -8.69
CA TYR A 179 -16.72 -7.82 -7.40
C TYR A 179 -17.62 -7.22 -6.33
N GLN A 180 -17.64 -5.88 -6.23
CA GLN A 180 -18.53 -5.20 -5.28
C GLN A 180 -20.00 -5.41 -5.63
N LEU A 181 -20.34 -5.47 -6.94
CA LEU A 181 -21.71 -5.70 -7.39
C LEU A 181 -22.18 -7.09 -6.97
N MET A 182 -21.34 -8.11 -7.17
CA MET A 182 -21.64 -9.48 -6.75
C MET A 182 -21.86 -9.58 -5.25
N ALA A 183 -20.97 -8.99 -4.43
CA ALA A 183 -21.09 -9.02 -2.98
C ALA A 183 -22.37 -8.33 -2.48
N ARG A 184 -22.73 -7.18 -3.08
CA ARG A 184 -23.93 -6.43 -2.70
C ARG A 184 -25.22 -7.03 -3.23
N GLU A 185 -25.19 -7.68 -4.40
CA GLU A 185 -26.33 -8.47 -4.89
C GLU A 185 -26.56 -9.73 -4.05
N LEU A 186 -25.50 -10.33 -3.51
CA LEU A 186 -25.60 -11.40 -2.50
C LEU A 186 -26.21 -10.88 -1.19
N GLY A 187 -26.05 -9.60 -0.88
CA GLY A 187 -26.66 -8.95 0.29
C GLY A 187 -25.68 -8.57 1.40
N THR A 188 -24.37 -8.46 1.14
CA THR A 188 -23.39 -8.02 2.14
C THR A 188 -22.52 -6.83 1.70
N ASN A 189 -22.11 -6.02 2.68
CA ASN A 189 -21.09 -4.97 2.53
C ASN A 189 -19.73 -5.39 3.10
N ASN A 190 -19.52 -6.66 3.45
CA ASN A 190 -18.24 -7.16 3.95
C ASN A 190 -17.16 -7.20 2.85
N LEU A 191 -16.60 -6.04 2.57
CA LEU A 191 -15.60 -5.78 1.54
C LEU A 191 -14.32 -5.24 2.19
N PRO A 192 -13.64 -6.04 3.04
CA PRO A 192 -12.35 -5.63 3.59
C PRO A 192 -11.34 -5.47 2.44
N ASP A 193 -10.46 -4.50 2.55
CA ASP A 193 -9.54 -4.19 1.47
C ASP A 193 -8.17 -3.77 1.99
N CYS A 194 -7.15 -3.88 1.12
CA CYS A 194 -5.79 -3.53 1.52
C CYS A 194 -5.63 -2.07 1.97
N SER A 195 -6.51 -1.14 1.57
CA SER A 195 -6.42 0.24 2.04
C SER A 195 -6.82 0.41 3.51
N ASN A 196 -7.63 -0.49 4.09
CA ASN A 196 -7.87 -0.55 5.53
C ASN A 196 -6.55 -0.66 6.32
N MET A 197 -5.52 -1.25 5.72
CA MET A 197 -4.19 -1.40 6.32
C MET A 197 -3.19 -0.32 5.90
N CYS A 198 -3.54 0.58 4.97
CA CYS A 198 -2.61 1.51 4.35
C CYS A 198 -3.01 2.97 4.50
N HIS A 199 -4.14 3.36 3.91
CA HIS A 199 -4.42 4.77 3.62
C HIS A 199 -5.82 5.21 4.05
N GLU A 200 -6.49 4.39 4.87
CA GLU A 200 -7.80 4.72 5.47
C GLU A 200 -7.70 6.05 6.24
N ALA A 201 -6.62 6.24 7.01
CA ALA A 201 -6.37 7.49 7.72
C ALA A 201 -6.29 8.73 6.79
N SER A 202 -5.62 8.62 5.63
CA SER A 202 -5.61 9.70 4.64
C SER A 202 -7.01 10.02 4.13
N GLY A 203 -7.81 8.97 3.83
CA GLY A 203 -9.17 9.13 3.32
C GLY A 203 -10.06 9.85 4.31
N ARG A 204 -10.06 9.42 5.59
CA ARG A 204 -10.81 10.05 6.67
C ARG A 204 -10.41 11.51 6.89
N ALA A 205 -9.10 11.78 6.95
CA ALA A 205 -8.59 13.13 7.17
C ALA A 205 -8.93 14.11 6.05
N LEU A 206 -8.75 13.69 4.78
CA LEU A 206 -9.05 14.54 3.63
C LEU A 206 -10.56 14.71 3.42
N GLN A 207 -11.37 13.69 3.72
CA GLN A 207 -12.83 13.81 3.71
C GLN A 207 -13.29 14.85 4.74
N ALA A 208 -12.77 14.80 5.96
CA ALA A 208 -13.07 15.79 6.99
C ALA A 208 -12.56 17.20 6.63
N ALA A 209 -11.38 17.31 6.01
CA ALA A 209 -10.76 18.59 5.71
C ALA A 209 -11.33 19.29 4.48
N LEU A 210 -11.56 18.53 3.40
CA LEU A 210 -11.80 19.05 2.05
C LEU A 210 -13.11 18.52 1.43
N GLY A 211 -13.72 17.50 2.04
CA GLY A 211 -14.91 16.83 1.50
C GLY A 211 -14.59 15.77 0.44
N THR A 212 -13.31 15.44 0.23
CA THR A 212 -12.86 14.44 -0.74
C THR A 212 -11.73 13.59 -0.16
N GLY A 213 -11.76 12.26 -0.33
CA GLY A 213 -10.73 11.35 0.18
C GLY A 213 -9.44 11.22 -0.65
N LYS A 214 -9.23 12.09 -1.65
CA LYS A 214 -8.14 12.01 -2.65
C LYS A 214 -7.22 13.24 -2.57
N GLY A 215 -6.00 13.10 -3.09
CA GLY A 215 -5.09 14.22 -3.29
C GLY A 215 -5.62 15.20 -4.34
N THR A 216 -5.14 16.45 -4.30
CA THR A 216 -5.53 17.48 -5.29
C THR A 216 -4.46 17.73 -6.35
N VAL A 217 -3.28 17.15 -6.17
CA VAL A 217 -2.05 17.38 -6.95
C VAL A 217 -1.96 16.41 -8.14
N ASP A 218 -1.38 16.87 -9.24
CA ASP A 218 -0.94 16.04 -10.39
C ASP A 218 0.57 16.21 -10.69
N LEU A 219 1.07 15.55 -11.73
CA LEU A 219 2.49 15.66 -12.12
C LEU A 219 2.87 17.08 -12.58
N GLU A 220 1.95 17.82 -13.21
CA GLU A 220 2.22 19.20 -13.65
C GLU A 220 2.49 20.11 -12.43
N ASP A 221 1.78 19.89 -11.33
CA ASP A 221 2.05 20.57 -10.07
C ASP A 221 3.46 20.24 -9.53
N TRP A 222 3.90 18.98 -9.60
CA TRP A 222 5.26 18.62 -9.19
C TRP A 222 6.33 19.31 -10.05
N GLU A 223 6.01 19.59 -11.33
CA GLU A 223 6.87 20.31 -12.26
C GLU A 223 6.94 21.82 -12.02
N THR A 224 6.05 22.37 -11.19
CA THR A 224 5.96 23.82 -10.96
C THR A 224 6.05 24.21 -9.49
N ALA A 225 6.05 23.26 -8.56
CA ALA A 225 6.29 23.48 -7.13
C ALA A 225 7.67 24.10 -6.84
N ASP A 226 7.69 25.00 -5.86
CA ASP A 226 8.88 25.66 -5.30
C ASP A 226 9.41 24.90 -4.09
N ALA A 227 8.53 24.23 -3.34
CA ALA A 227 8.90 23.36 -2.23
C ALA A 227 8.12 22.04 -2.22
N LEU A 228 8.83 20.94 -2.02
CA LEU A 228 8.29 19.59 -1.87
C LEU A 228 8.62 19.08 -0.47
N PHE A 229 7.59 18.81 0.34
CA PHE A 229 7.74 18.17 1.65
C PHE A 229 7.33 16.71 1.54
N ILE A 230 8.29 15.80 1.71
CA ILE A 230 8.14 14.35 1.54
C ILE A 230 8.16 13.68 2.91
N ILE A 231 7.00 13.23 3.40
CA ILE A 231 6.79 12.80 4.79
C ILE A 231 6.49 11.30 4.87
N GLY A 232 7.31 10.53 5.60
CA GLY A 232 7.07 9.11 5.80
C GLY A 232 7.11 8.28 4.50
N VAL A 233 7.87 8.73 3.50
CA VAL A 233 8.01 8.09 2.19
C VAL A 233 9.44 7.63 1.96
N ASN A 234 9.63 6.35 1.60
CA ASN A 234 10.89 5.86 1.05
C ASN A 234 10.78 5.82 -0.48
N ALA A 235 11.13 6.93 -1.15
CA ALA A 235 11.03 7.04 -2.61
C ALA A 235 11.88 5.97 -3.32
N ALA A 236 13.10 5.70 -2.86
CA ALA A 236 14.04 4.83 -3.56
C ALA A 236 13.60 3.37 -3.66
N SER A 237 12.96 2.83 -2.63
CA SER A 237 12.43 1.46 -2.64
C SER A 237 10.96 1.39 -3.02
N ASN A 238 10.15 2.41 -2.66
CA ASN A 238 8.70 2.28 -2.68
C ASN A 238 7.97 3.00 -3.80
N ALA A 239 8.52 4.11 -4.29
CA ALA A 239 8.00 4.82 -5.44
C ALA A 239 9.17 5.31 -6.31
N PRO A 240 10.02 4.43 -6.87
CA PRO A 240 11.31 4.88 -7.41
C PRO A 240 11.18 5.79 -8.65
N ARG A 241 10.03 5.78 -9.35
CA ARG A 241 9.71 6.73 -10.42
C ARG A 241 9.65 8.18 -9.91
N MET A 242 9.27 8.39 -8.64
CA MET A 242 9.31 9.69 -7.97
C MET A 242 10.73 10.30 -7.93
N LEU A 243 11.79 9.48 -7.97
CA LEU A 243 13.17 10.00 -7.97
C LEU A 243 13.45 10.90 -9.18
N THR A 244 12.82 10.64 -10.33
CA THR A 244 12.90 11.51 -11.51
C THR A 244 12.33 12.88 -11.18
N ALA A 245 11.09 12.95 -10.68
CA ALA A 245 10.43 14.20 -10.31
C ALA A 245 11.22 14.98 -9.23
N LEU A 246 11.75 14.30 -8.22
CA LEU A 246 12.57 14.93 -7.16
C LEU A 246 13.88 15.52 -7.71
N ALA A 247 14.55 14.78 -8.60
CA ALA A 247 15.80 15.24 -9.21
C ALA A 247 15.57 16.41 -10.18
N GLU A 248 14.46 16.41 -10.92
CA GLU A 248 14.05 17.53 -11.79
C GLU A 248 13.69 18.77 -10.98
N ALA A 249 12.89 18.62 -9.93
CA ALA A 249 12.55 19.71 -9.01
C ALA A 249 13.81 20.34 -8.38
N TYR A 250 14.74 19.53 -7.88
CA TYR A 250 16.01 20.04 -7.34
C TYR A 250 16.84 20.80 -8.38
N ARG A 251 16.90 20.31 -9.63
CA ARG A 251 17.62 21.00 -10.72
C ARG A 251 16.97 22.33 -11.10
N ARG A 252 15.64 22.43 -11.03
CA ARG A 252 14.88 23.67 -11.22
C ARG A 252 15.14 24.69 -10.10
N GLY A 253 15.69 24.25 -8.97
CA GLY A 253 15.95 25.08 -7.78
C GLY A 253 14.87 24.97 -6.72
N ALA A 254 13.88 24.08 -6.90
CA ALA A 254 12.89 23.79 -5.87
C ALA A 254 13.56 23.18 -4.63
N GLN A 255 13.02 23.51 -3.47
CA GLN A 255 13.48 22.99 -2.18
C GLN A 255 12.83 21.64 -1.92
N VAL A 256 13.61 20.63 -1.51
CA VAL A 256 13.07 19.31 -1.20
C VAL A 256 13.37 18.96 0.25
N VAL A 257 12.33 18.83 1.07
CA VAL A 257 12.42 18.54 2.49
C VAL A 257 11.93 17.11 2.72
N HIS A 258 12.80 16.21 3.19
CA HIS A 258 12.39 14.87 3.61
C HIS A 258 12.19 14.84 5.12
N ILE A 259 11.07 14.27 5.55
CA ILE A 259 10.70 14.06 6.95
C ILE A 259 10.47 12.56 7.13
N ASN A 260 11.41 11.88 7.79
CA ASN A 260 11.35 10.44 8.00
C ASN A 260 12.31 10.06 9.13
N PRO A 261 11.93 9.18 10.07
CA PRO A 261 12.87 8.69 11.10
C PRO A 261 14.18 8.13 10.52
N LEU A 262 14.17 7.60 9.29
CA LEU A 262 15.38 7.15 8.59
C LEU A 262 15.73 8.08 7.42
N VAL A 263 17.01 8.40 7.25
CA VAL A 263 17.51 9.06 6.03
C VAL A 263 17.71 8.01 4.93
N GLU A 264 16.66 7.79 4.14
CA GLU A 264 16.65 6.80 3.07
C GLU A 264 17.55 7.20 1.89
N ALA A 265 18.00 6.22 1.10
CA ALA A 265 18.86 6.49 -0.07
C ALA A 265 18.27 7.54 -1.03
N GLY A 266 16.94 7.52 -1.22
CA GLY A 266 16.21 8.49 -2.05
C GLY A 266 16.17 9.92 -1.49
N ALA A 267 16.46 10.12 -0.21
CA ALA A 267 16.56 11.42 0.45
C ALA A 267 17.99 12.00 0.40
N THR A 268 18.87 11.43 -0.43
CA THR A 268 20.25 11.91 -0.60
C THR A 268 20.52 12.32 -2.04
N ARG A 269 20.70 11.36 -2.93
CA ARG A 269 21.08 11.56 -4.33
C ARG A 269 20.67 10.38 -5.22
N THR A 270 20.45 10.66 -6.50
CA THR A 270 20.08 9.64 -7.49
C THR A 270 20.80 9.82 -8.82
N ILE A 271 20.87 8.74 -9.61
CA ILE A 271 21.16 8.77 -11.05
C ILE A 271 19.94 8.22 -11.77
N ILE A 272 19.31 9.05 -12.61
CA ILE A 272 18.11 8.69 -13.36
C ILE A 272 18.50 7.77 -14.53
N PRO A 273 17.95 6.54 -14.64
CA PRO A 273 18.39 5.57 -15.65
C PRO A 273 18.26 6.02 -17.11
N HIS A 274 17.24 6.83 -17.42
CA HIS A 274 17.00 7.32 -18.80
C HIS A 274 17.82 8.58 -19.15
N ASP A 275 18.56 9.17 -18.20
CA ASP A 275 19.53 10.23 -18.47
C ASP A 275 20.90 9.60 -18.81
N PHE A 276 21.03 9.16 -20.07
CA PHE A 276 22.20 8.42 -20.56
C PHE A 276 23.52 9.19 -20.36
N LEU A 277 23.50 10.52 -20.47
CA LEU A 277 24.69 11.35 -20.27
C LEU A 277 25.16 11.30 -18.81
N ARG A 278 24.24 11.38 -17.85
CA ARG A 278 24.58 11.26 -16.42
C ARG A 278 24.96 9.85 -16.01
N MET A 279 24.33 8.84 -16.60
CA MET A 279 24.75 7.44 -16.45
C MET A 279 26.19 7.26 -16.92
N ALA A 280 26.53 7.70 -18.13
CA ALA A 280 27.88 7.57 -18.69
C ALA A 280 28.94 8.38 -17.91
N THR A 281 28.56 9.53 -17.34
CA THR A 281 29.47 10.40 -16.57
C THR A 281 29.46 10.15 -15.06
N PHE A 282 28.70 9.17 -14.57
CA PHE A 282 28.53 8.86 -13.14
C PHE A 282 28.10 10.08 -12.28
N LYS A 283 27.42 11.06 -12.89
CA LYS A 283 27.03 12.31 -12.21
C LYS A 283 25.67 12.19 -11.52
N SER A 284 25.69 11.93 -10.23
CA SER A 284 24.48 11.97 -9.38
C SER A 284 23.88 13.37 -9.23
N THR A 285 22.57 13.43 -9.00
CA THR A 285 21.81 14.65 -8.66
C THR A 285 21.33 14.54 -7.22
N LYS A 286 21.44 15.61 -6.43
CA LYS A 286 20.83 15.65 -5.10
C LYS A 286 19.31 15.60 -5.22
N THR A 287 18.66 14.99 -4.24
CA THR A 287 17.20 14.87 -4.14
C THR A 287 16.67 15.42 -2.81
N SER A 288 17.49 16.19 -2.10
CA SER A 288 17.14 16.79 -0.80
C SER A 288 17.91 18.09 -0.58
N THR A 289 17.20 19.07 -0.02
CA THR A 289 17.74 20.29 0.60
C THR A 289 17.90 20.08 2.11
N LEU A 290 16.90 19.47 2.76
CA LEU A 290 16.83 19.30 4.21
C LEU A 290 16.25 17.92 4.54
N ASN A 291 16.88 17.21 5.46
CA ASN A 291 16.37 15.96 6.02
C ASN A 291 16.11 16.17 7.51
N LEU A 292 14.89 15.85 7.96
CA LEU A 292 14.49 15.88 9.37
C LEU A 292 14.12 14.45 9.80
N GLN A 293 14.65 14.02 10.94
CA GLN A 293 14.41 12.70 11.52
C GLN A 293 13.57 12.82 12.79
N PRO A 294 12.23 12.97 12.69
CA PRO A 294 11.39 12.91 13.86
C PRO A 294 11.46 11.51 14.49
N ARG A 295 11.20 11.42 15.80
CA ARG A 295 10.90 10.12 16.44
C ARG A 295 9.65 9.54 15.79
N ILE A 296 9.54 8.21 15.81
CA ILE A 296 8.35 7.53 15.30
C ILE A 296 7.11 8.01 16.07
N GLY A 297 6.13 8.57 15.35
CA GLY A 297 4.93 9.19 15.94
C GLY A 297 5.07 10.70 16.23
N GLY A 298 6.25 11.29 16.03
CA GLY A 298 6.53 12.71 16.27
C GLY A 298 6.15 13.65 15.11
N ASP A 299 5.58 13.12 14.02
CA ASP A 299 5.29 13.87 12.80
C ASP A 299 4.30 15.02 13.03
N MET A 300 3.21 14.78 13.77
CA MET A 300 2.23 15.83 14.08
C MET A 300 2.85 16.97 14.88
N ALA A 301 3.71 16.66 15.87
CA ALA A 301 4.42 17.67 16.65
C ALA A 301 5.39 18.48 15.78
N LEU A 302 6.08 17.82 14.83
CA LEU A 302 6.95 18.51 13.88
C LEU A 302 6.16 19.47 12.97
N ILE A 303 5.04 19.03 12.39
CA ILE A 303 4.20 19.90 11.54
C ILE A 303 3.57 21.02 12.36
N ARG A 304 3.12 20.76 13.59
CA ARG A 304 2.67 21.78 14.55
C ARG A 304 3.76 22.82 14.81
N GLY A 305 5.01 22.39 14.96
CA GLY A 305 6.15 23.29 15.11
C GLY A 305 6.42 24.14 13.88
N ILE A 306 6.27 23.57 12.67
CA ILE A 306 6.36 24.33 11.42
C ILE A 306 5.24 25.38 11.37
N ALA A 307 3.99 24.99 11.64
CA ALA A 307 2.84 25.89 11.67
C ALA A 307 2.99 27.00 12.71
N LYS A 308 3.47 26.68 13.92
CA LYS A 308 3.78 27.67 14.95
C LYS A 308 4.81 28.69 14.47
N ALA A 309 5.90 28.24 13.84
CA ALA A 309 6.90 29.15 13.29
C ALA A 309 6.34 30.01 12.13
N VAL A 310 5.42 29.49 11.31
CA VAL A 310 4.73 30.25 10.26
C VAL A 310 3.84 31.34 10.90
N LEU A 311 3.08 31.01 11.94
CA LEU A 311 2.24 31.97 12.67
C LEU A 311 3.08 33.05 13.37
N GLU A 312 4.18 32.68 14.02
CA GLU A 312 5.13 33.64 14.60
C GLU A 312 5.75 34.56 13.52
N GLN A 313 6.04 34.02 12.33
CA GLN A 313 6.53 34.81 11.21
C GLN A 313 5.47 35.79 10.70
N ALA A 314 4.18 35.43 10.76
CA ALA A 314 3.07 36.27 10.33
C ALA A 314 2.90 37.56 11.14
N GLU A 315 3.34 37.56 12.40
CA GLU A 315 3.40 38.76 13.25
C GLU A 315 4.45 39.78 12.76
N ILE A 316 5.43 39.32 11.97
CA ILE A 316 6.52 40.14 11.43
C ILE A 316 6.30 40.45 9.94
N ASP A 317 5.88 39.46 9.18
CA ASP A 317 5.57 39.55 7.75
C ASP A 317 4.18 38.94 7.49
N PRO A 318 3.15 39.78 7.30
CA PRO A 318 1.79 39.31 7.00
C PRO A 318 1.69 38.38 5.79
N LYS A 319 2.68 38.37 4.88
CA LYS A 319 2.72 37.45 3.72
C LYS A 319 3.03 36.00 4.11
N ALA A 320 3.41 35.74 5.35
CA ALA A 320 3.57 34.37 5.85
C ALA A 320 2.24 33.60 5.90
N LEU A 321 1.09 34.29 5.84
CA LEU A 321 -0.23 33.69 5.73
C LEU A 321 -0.96 34.19 4.48
N ASP A 322 -1.82 33.35 3.92
CA ASP A 322 -2.80 33.80 2.93
C ASP A 322 -4.11 34.18 3.64
N ALA A 323 -4.16 35.40 4.15
CA ALA A 323 -5.29 35.90 4.92
C ALA A 323 -6.60 35.95 4.11
N GLU A 324 -6.53 36.21 2.79
CA GLU A 324 -7.70 36.24 1.92
C GLU A 324 -8.25 34.84 1.71
N PHE A 325 -7.37 33.86 1.45
CA PHE A 325 -7.75 32.46 1.35
C PHE A 325 -8.37 31.95 2.65
N ILE A 326 -7.71 32.19 3.80
CA ILE A 326 -8.20 31.77 5.11
C ILE A 326 -9.60 32.33 5.36
N ALA A 327 -9.80 33.64 5.17
CA ALA A 327 -11.07 34.29 5.44
C ALA A 327 -12.22 33.77 4.53
N ARG A 328 -11.93 33.52 3.25
CA ARG A 328 -12.96 33.16 2.26
C ARG A 328 -13.25 31.67 2.20
N TYR A 329 -12.22 30.83 2.27
CA TYR A 329 -12.30 29.42 1.90
C TYR A 329 -12.13 28.47 3.07
N THR A 330 -11.88 28.96 4.29
CA THR A 330 -11.64 28.10 5.45
C THR A 330 -12.60 28.32 6.61
N ALA A 331 -12.71 27.33 7.49
CA ALA A 331 -13.40 27.39 8.77
C ALA A 331 -12.50 26.86 9.89
N GLY A 332 -12.64 27.39 11.10
CA GLY A 332 -11.93 26.89 12.30
C GLY A 332 -10.51 27.43 12.53
N PHE A 333 -10.05 28.39 11.73
CA PHE A 333 -8.69 28.95 11.82
C PHE A 333 -8.32 29.47 13.23
N GLU A 334 -9.18 30.27 13.87
CA GLU A 334 -8.86 30.87 15.18
C GLU A 334 -8.63 29.81 16.28
N ASN A 335 -9.40 28.72 16.25
CA ASN A 335 -9.19 27.60 17.19
C ASN A 335 -7.85 26.91 16.93
N TYR A 336 -7.49 26.73 15.66
CA TYR A 336 -6.20 26.15 15.29
C TYR A 336 -5.03 27.06 15.68
N ARG A 337 -5.14 28.37 15.43
CA ARG A 337 -4.16 29.35 15.89
C ARG A 337 -3.96 29.28 17.40
N ALA A 338 -5.06 29.26 18.16
CA ALA A 338 -5.01 29.19 19.62
C ALA A 338 -4.26 27.95 20.13
N VAL A 339 -4.48 26.76 19.53
CA VAL A 339 -3.76 25.54 19.95
C VAL A 339 -2.27 25.60 19.56
N CYS A 340 -1.92 26.18 18.41
CA CYS A 340 -0.53 26.41 18.02
C CYS A 340 0.20 27.38 18.97
N ASP A 341 -0.47 28.45 19.38
CA ASP A 341 0.07 29.44 20.31
C ASP A 341 0.29 28.83 21.71
N ALA A 342 -0.67 28.03 22.18
CA ALA A 342 -0.61 27.32 23.46
C ALA A 342 0.44 26.20 23.49
N THR A 343 0.74 25.57 22.36
CA THR A 343 1.76 24.51 22.29
C THR A 343 3.15 25.13 22.46
N SER A 344 3.88 24.71 23.51
CA SER A 344 5.22 25.24 23.81
C SER A 344 6.29 24.66 22.88
N TRP A 345 7.39 25.41 22.68
CA TRP A 345 8.53 24.90 21.91
C TRP A 345 9.19 23.69 22.57
N ASP A 346 9.28 23.66 23.90
CA ASP A 346 9.81 22.52 24.66
C ASP A 346 9.00 21.24 24.40
N GLU A 347 7.66 21.36 24.37
CA GLU A 347 6.78 20.24 24.04
C GLU A 347 6.99 19.78 22.59
N ILE A 348 7.08 20.72 21.64
CA ILE A 348 7.33 20.41 20.23
C ILE A 348 8.66 19.67 20.04
N GLU A 349 9.75 20.18 20.63
CA GLU A 349 11.07 19.54 20.54
C GLU A 349 11.07 18.16 21.18
N TYR A 350 10.45 18.03 22.36
CA TYR A 350 10.35 16.75 23.05
C TYR A 350 9.58 15.73 22.19
N LYS A 351 8.33 16.03 21.81
CA LYS A 351 7.45 15.11 21.10
C LYS A 351 7.98 14.75 19.71
N SER A 352 8.40 15.75 18.93
CA SER A 352 8.97 15.50 17.60
C SER A 352 10.34 14.82 17.64
N GLY A 353 11.14 15.08 18.67
CA GLY A 353 12.56 14.74 18.71
C GLY A 353 13.43 15.57 17.75
N VAL A 354 12.91 16.67 17.22
CA VAL A 354 13.60 17.58 16.29
C VAL A 354 13.80 18.92 16.97
N ARG A 355 15.03 19.46 16.87
CA ARG A 355 15.36 20.74 17.50
C ARG A 355 14.61 21.89 16.85
N GLN A 356 14.18 22.87 17.64
CA GLN A 356 13.49 24.08 17.20
C GLN A 356 14.25 24.77 16.06
N ALA A 357 15.57 24.85 16.16
CA ALA A 357 16.40 25.46 15.12
C ALA A 357 16.26 24.78 13.74
N ASP A 358 16.06 23.46 13.71
CA ASP A 358 15.88 22.70 12.47
C ASP A 358 14.44 22.78 11.97
N ILE A 359 13.45 22.80 12.89
CA ILE A 359 12.03 23.07 12.57
C ILE A 359 11.88 24.46 11.92
N ARG A 360 12.52 25.48 12.48
CA ARG A 360 12.51 26.84 11.93
C ARG A 360 13.14 26.93 10.53
N LYS A 361 14.12 26.07 10.20
CA LYS A 361 14.64 25.99 8.81
C LYS A 361 13.58 25.44 7.85
N ALA A 362 12.84 24.42 8.24
CA ALA A 362 11.75 23.89 7.43
C ALA A 362 10.61 24.91 7.26
N ALA A 363 10.23 25.61 8.35
CA ALA A 363 9.28 26.71 8.28
C ALA A 363 9.76 27.84 7.38
N LYS A 364 11.05 28.19 7.42
CA LYS A 364 11.62 29.17 6.49
C LYS A 364 11.49 28.72 5.03
N ILE A 365 11.86 27.47 4.71
CA ILE A 365 11.67 26.92 3.35
C ILE A 365 10.21 27.02 2.92
N TYR A 366 9.28 26.68 3.82
CA TYR A 366 7.85 26.75 3.56
C TYR A 366 7.36 28.19 3.32
N CYS A 367 7.80 29.14 4.16
CA CYS A 367 7.46 30.55 4.04
C CYS A 367 8.05 31.21 2.79
N ASP A 368 9.25 30.80 2.36
CA ASP A 368 9.90 31.36 1.17
C ASP A 368 9.28 30.82 -0.14
N ALA A 369 8.52 29.72 -0.11
CA ALA A 369 7.98 29.03 -1.29
C ALA A 369 6.53 29.40 -1.63
N ASP A 370 6.27 30.02 -2.78
CA ASP A 370 4.92 30.40 -3.20
C ASP A 370 4.02 29.18 -3.49
N ARG A 371 4.63 28.07 -3.92
CA ARG A 371 3.94 26.83 -4.33
C ARG A 371 4.52 25.65 -3.55
N SER A 372 3.75 25.12 -2.61
CA SER A 372 4.19 24.00 -1.77
C SER A 372 3.29 22.77 -1.92
N ILE A 373 3.92 21.64 -2.21
CA ILE A 373 3.28 20.31 -2.16
C ILE A 373 3.73 19.59 -0.89
N ILE A 374 2.78 19.02 -0.16
CA ILE A 374 3.09 18.08 0.92
C ILE A 374 2.63 16.69 0.51
N SER A 375 3.59 15.78 0.40
CA SER A 375 3.42 14.42 -0.05
C SER A 375 3.74 13.45 1.08
N TRP A 376 2.86 12.48 1.34
CA TRP A 376 3.05 11.53 2.44
C TRP A 376 2.64 10.09 2.09
N CYS A 377 3.07 9.14 2.92
CA CYS A 377 2.74 7.72 2.77
C CYS A 377 2.55 7.06 4.14
N LEU A 378 2.85 5.76 4.24
CA LEU A 378 2.51 4.92 5.39
C LEU A 378 3.17 5.36 6.69
N GLY A 379 4.33 6.03 6.63
CA GLY A 379 5.01 6.61 7.80
C GLY A 379 4.21 7.66 8.55
N VAL A 380 3.05 8.08 8.03
CA VAL A 380 2.09 8.96 8.72
C VAL A 380 0.80 8.21 9.06
N THR A 381 0.31 7.35 8.15
CA THR A 381 -1.03 6.77 8.28
C THR A 381 -1.12 5.57 9.22
N GLN A 382 -0.05 4.76 9.35
CA GLN A 382 -0.05 3.53 10.19
C GLN A 382 0.27 3.81 11.67
N HIS A 383 -0.32 4.87 12.22
CA HIS A 383 -0.17 5.34 13.59
C HIS A 383 -1.57 5.50 14.23
N GLU A 384 -1.65 5.45 15.56
CA GLU A 384 -2.90 5.72 16.30
C GLU A 384 -3.54 7.04 15.85
N HIS A 385 -2.73 8.10 15.80
CA HIS A 385 -3.14 9.46 15.45
C HIS A 385 -2.87 9.81 13.97
N GLY A 386 -2.94 8.82 13.08
CA GLY A 386 -2.66 9.00 11.65
C GLY A 386 -3.64 9.97 10.98
N VAL A 387 -4.92 9.99 11.39
CA VAL A 387 -5.92 10.93 10.86
C VAL A 387 -5.57 12.35 11.29
N ASP A 388 -5.29 12.58 12.57
CA ASP A 388 -4.93 13.90 13.09
C ASP A 388 -3.62 14.43 12.50
N SER A 389 -2.63 13.56 12.28
CA SER A 389 -1.37 13.92 11.63
C SER A 389 -1.59 14.41 10.19
N VAL A 390 -2.48 13.77 9.43
CA VAL A 390 -2.85 14.23 8.08
C VAL A 390 -3.68 15.51 8.13
N ARG A 391 -4.57 15.67 9.13
CA ARG A 391 -5.30 16.93 9.35
C ARG A 391 -4.33 18.08 9.63
N GLU A 392 -3.27 17.86 10.40
CA GLU A 392 -2.23 18.84 10.70
C GLU A 392 -1.42 19.22 9.43
N ILE A 393 -1.12 18.25 8.55
CA ILE A 393 -0.54 18.53 7.22
C ILE A 393 -1.46 19.44 6.40
N VAL A 394 -2.76 19.17 6.38
CA VAL A 394 -3.72 20.00 5.66
C VAL A 394 -3.83 21.39 6.31
N ASN A 395 -3.86 21.50 7.65
CA ASN A 395 -3.84 22.79 8.34
C ASN A 395 -2.67 23.66 7.87
N LEU A 396 -1.46 23.09 7.80
CA LEU A 396 -0.28 23.80 7.32
C LEU A 396 -0.49 24.33 5.89
N LEU A 397 -0.99 23.48 4.97
CA LEU A 397 -1.33 23.89 3.60
C LEU A 397 -2.36 25.04 3.57
N LEU A 398 -3.37 25.01 4.43
CA LEU A 398 -4.42 26.03 4.51
C LEU A 398 -3.89 27.39 4.98
N LEU A 399 -2.91 27.43 5.88
CA LEU A 399 -2.30 28.68 6.38
C LEU A 399 -1.79 29.57 5.25
N ARG A 400 -1.35 28.97 4.15
CA ARG A 400 -0.68 29.63 3.03
C ARG A 400 -1.48 29.58 1.72
N GLY A 401 -2.74 29.14 1.77
CA GLY A 401 -3.54 28.99 0.55
C GLY A 401 -2.94 28.02 -0.46
N ASN A 402 -2.20 26.99 0.00
CA ASN A 402 -1.62 25.95 -0.85
C ASN A 402 -2.69 24.92 -1.27
N LEU A 403 -3.83 25.39 -1.78
CA LEU A 403 -4.93 24.63 -2.35
C LEU A 403 -5.58 25.44 -3.47
N GLY A 404 -6.05 24.73 -4.49
CA GLY A 404 -6.63 25.37 -5.68
C GLY A 404 -5.66 26.25 -6.47
N ARG A 405 -4.37 25.97 -6.34
CA ARG A 405 -3.26 26.66 -6.99
C ARG A 405 -2.34 25.63 -7.64
N GLU A 406 -1.86 25.96 -8.84
CA GLU A 406 -0.84 25.18 -9.55
C GLU A 406 0.43 25.02 -8.70
N GLY A 407 0.97 23.82 -8.64
CA GLY A 407 2.18 23.51 -7.88
C GLY A 407 1.96 23.43 -6.36
N ALA A 408 0.72 23.29 -5.90
CA ALA A 408 0.40 23.27 -4.48
C ALA A 408 -0.69 22.26 -4.10
N GLY A 409 -0.57 21.69 -2.90
CA GLY A 409 -1.62 20.88 -2.30
C GLY A 409 -1.18 19.56 -1.67
N PRO A 410 -2.15 18.81 -1.13
CA PRO A 410 -1.94 17.47 -0.59
C PRO A 410 -1.72 16.43 -1.69
N SER A 411 -0.66 15.64 -1.53
CA SER A 411 -0.26 14.57 -2.46
C SER A 411 -0.02 13.23 -1.74
N PRO A 412 -1.06 12.53 -1.24
CA PRO A 412 -0.89 11.19 -0.66
C PRO A 412 -0.38 10.19 -1.71
N VAL A 413 0.77 9.57 -1.47
CA VAL A 413 1.39 8.60 -2.37
C VAL A 413 0.88 7.21 -2.02
N ARG A 414 0.03 6.65 -2.88
CA ARG A 414 -0.53 5.30 -2.68
C ARG A 414 0.47 4.22 -3.10
N GLY A 415 0.41 3.09 -2.42
CA GLY A 415 1.32 1.95 -2.64
C GLY A 415 0.96 1.13 -3.88
N HIS A 416 -0.06 0.28 -3.76
CA HIS A 416 -0.48 -0.64 -4.82
C HIS A 416 -1.05 0.09 -6.03
N SER A 417 -0.77 -0.45 -7.22
CA SER A 417 -1.06 0.14 -8.53
C SER A 417 -2.50 0.60 -8.77
N ASN A 418 -3.51 -0.05 -8.16
CA ASN A 418 -4.91 0.31 -8.36
C ASN A 418 -5.73 0.42 -7.05
N VAL A 419 -5.07 0.66 -5.90
CA VAL A 419 -5.81 0.80 -4.63
C VAL A 419 -6.78 1.99 -4.67
N GLN A 420 -6.43 3.05 -5.40
CA GLN A 420 -7.28 4.22 -5.57
C GLN A 420 -8.51 3.85 -6.42
N GLY A 421 -8.32 3.14 -7.53
CA GLY A 421 -9.39 2.66 -8.40
C GLY A 421 -10.32 1.68 -7.71
N ASN A 422 -9.79 0.84 -6.82
CA ASN A 422 -10.60 -0.08 -6.01
C ASN A 422 -11.66 0.65 -5.19
N ARG A 423 -11.25 1.68 -4.44
CA ARG A 423 -12.17 2.51 -3.65
C ARG A 423 -13.14 3.28 -4.54
N THR A 424 -12.63 3.87 -5.62
CA THR A 424 -13.45 4.61 -6.58
C THR A 424 -14.54 3.74 -7.23
N CYS A 425 -14.23 2.47 -7.52
CA CYS A 425 -15.17 1.55 -8.17
C CYS A 425 -16.00 0.73 -7.16
N GLY A 426 -16.05 1.14 -5.89
CA GLY A 426 -17.05 0.70 -4.92
C GLY A 426 -16.60 -0.35 -3.91
N ILE A 427 -15.31 -0.69 -3.82
CA ILE A 427 -14.80 -1.48 -2.68
C ILE A 427 -14.81 -0.58 -1.46
N ASP A 428 -15.83 -0.73 -0.62
CA ASP A 428 -16.00 0.03 0.61
C ASP A 428 -16.95 -0.72 1.54
N HIS A 429 -16.52 -0.90 2.79
CA HIS A 429 -17.34 -1.51 3.83
C HIS A 429 -18.29 -0.48 4.48
N ARG A 430 -18.11 0.83 4.24
CA ARG A 430 -19.01 1.90 4.69
C ARG A 430 -19.49 2.78 3.51
N PRO A 431 -20.14 2.19 2.48
CA PRO A 431 -20.52 2.91 1.28
C PRO A 431 -21.56 4.00 1.58
N ALA A 432 -21.46 5.13 0.86
CA ALA A 432 -22.44 6.20 0.98
C ALA A 432 -23.82 5.79 0.44
N GLY A 433 -24.90 6.21 1.12
CA GLY A 433 -26.27 5.88 0.71
C GLY A 433 -26.59 6.26 -0.73
N ALA A 434 -26.13 7.44 -1.18
CA ALA A 434 -26.34 7.91 -2.56
C ALA A 434 -25.64 7.06 -3.64
N PHE A 435 -24.55 6.36 -3.29
CA PHE A 435 -23.92 5.40 -4.20
C PHE A 435 -24.76 4.12 -4.28
N LEU A 436 -25.21 3.62 -3.11
CA LEU A 436 -26.06 2.43 -3.04
C LEU A 436 -27.40 2.62 -3.78
N ASP A 437 -28.03 3.78 -3.66
CA ASP A 437 -29.27 4.10 -4.39
C ASP A 437 -29.08 4.03 -5.90
N ARG A 438 -27.97 4.57 -6.41
CA ARG A 438 -27.67 4.56 -7.84
C ARG A 438 -27.28 3.18 -8.34
N LEU A 439 -26.55 2.41 -7.53
CA LEU A 439 -26.24 1.02 -7.82
C LEU A 439 -27.53 0.20 -7.93
N ALA A 440 -28.47 0.40 -7.00
CA ALA A 440 -29.77 -0.26 -7.01
C ALA A 440 -30.58 0.08 -8.27
N GLU A 441 -30.68 1.37 -8.61
CA GLU A 441 -31.41 1.83 -9.80
C GLU A 441 -30.82 1.28 -11.10
N VAL A 442 -29.50 1.40 -11.29
CA VAL A 442 -28.84 1.06 -12.55
C VAL A 442 -28.69 -0.44 -12.74
N CYS A 443 -28.36 -1.18 -11.68
CA CYS A 443 -28.09 -2.62 -11.76
C CYS A 443 -29.32 -3.47 -11.42
N GLY A 444 -30.40 -2.89 -10.90
CA GLY A 444 -31.64 -3.63 -10.57
C GLY A 444 -31.47 -4.58 -9.39
N ILE A 445 -30.65 -4.22 -8.41
CA ILE A 445 -30.39 -5.00 -7.19
C ILE A 445 -30.91 -4.27 -5.94
N ASP A 446 -30.99 -4.97 -4.81
CA ASP A 446 -31.29 -4.37 -3.49
C ASP A 446 -30.04 -4.43 -2.59
N PRO A 447 -29.13 -3.45 -2.67
CA PRO A 447 -27.87 -3.52 -1.94
C PRO A 447 -28.09 -3.24 -0.44
N PRO A 448 -27.34 -3.93 0.45
CA PRO A 448 -27.46 -3.75 1.89
C PRO A 448 -27.10 -2.33 2.32
N ARG A 449 -27.83 -1.79 3.30
CA ARG A 449 -27.64 -0.42 3.81
C ARG A 449 -26.74 -0.34 5.04
N GLU A 450 -26.67 -1.43 5.81
CA GLU A 450 -25.78 -1.52 6.96
C GLU A 450 -24.32 -1.62 6.52
N HIS A 451 -23.42 -1.07 7.34
CA HIS A 451 -21.99 -1.16 7.10
C HIS A 451 -21.49 -2.60 7.27
N GLY A 452 -20.54 -3.00 6.44
CA GLY A 452 -19.79 -4.24 6.60
C GLY A 452 -18.53 -4.07 7.44
N MET A 453 -17.71 -5.10 7.44
CA MET A 453 -16.46 -5.17 8.21
C MET A 453 -15.22 -4.77 7.41
N ASP A 454 -14.29 -4.08 8.06
CA ASP A 454 -12.92 -3.89 7.58
C ASP A 454 -12.05 -5.14 7.83
N THR A 455 -10.78 -5.06 7.48
CA THR A 455 -9.81 -6.16 7.63
C THR A 455 -9.70 -6.69 9.06
N VAL A 456 -9.58 -5.82 10.07
CA VAL A 456 -9.39 -6.22 11.48
C VAL A 456 -10.65 -6.91 11.99
N HIS A 457 -11.80 -6.26 11.82
CA HIS A 457 -13.07 -6.78 12.30
C HIS A 457 -13.48 -8.07 11.58
N THR A 458 -13.09 -8.24 10.30
CA THR A 458 -13.27 -9.50 9.57
C THR A 458 -12.50 -10.65 10.24
N ILE A 459 -11.25 -10.42 10.65
CA ILE A 459 -10.43 -11.45 11.31
C ILE A 459 -11.02 -11.79 12.68
N GLU A 460 -11.45 -10.81 13.46
CA GLU A 460 -12.12 -11.07 14.74
C GLU A 460 -13.44 -11.83 14.56
N ALA A 461 -14.22 -11.50 13.52
CA ALA A 461 -15.47 -12.19 13.18
C ALA A 461 -15.23 -13.65 12.75
N MET A 462 -14.12 -13.95 12.08
CA MET A 462 -13.70 -15.35 11.85
C MET A 462 -13.50 -16.09 13.17
N HIS A 463 -12.92 -15.44 14.19
CA HIS A 463 -12.73 -16.05 15.50
C HIS A 463 -14.03 -16.29 16.27
N ARG A 464 -15.03 -15.44 16.05
CA ARG A 464 -16.38 -15.57 16.60
C ARG A 464 -17.29 -16.49 15.79
N ASP A 465 -16.77 -17.19 14.78
CA ASP A 465 -17.55 -18.07 13.89
C ASP A 465 -18.65 -17.35 13.08
N GLU A 466 -18.52 -16.03 12.93
CA GLU A 466 -19.44 -15.17 12.17
C GLU A 466 -19.11 -15.21 10.67
N ILE A 467 -17.82 -15.26 10.29
CA ILE A 467 -17.40 -15.47 8.89
C ILE A 467 -17.15 -16.95 8.61
N LYS A 468 -17.86 -17.49 7.61
CA LYS A 468 -17.76 -18.88 7.14
C LYS A 468 -17.16 -19.02 5.76
N VAL A 469 -17.36 -18.03 4.89
CA VAL A 469 -16.78 -18.02 3.54
C VAL A 469 -15.90 -16.79 3.38
N PHE A 470 -14.64 -17.00 2.99
CA PHE A 470 -13.72 -15.92 2.67
C PHE A 470 -13.27 -16.05 1.22
N VAL A 471 -13.44 -14.98 0.45
CA VAL A 471 -12.98 -14.89 -0.95
C VAL A 471 -11.96 -13.78 -1.07
N GLY A 472 -10.73 -14.12 -1.45
CA GLY A 472 -9.64 -13.18 -1.67
C GLY A 472 -9.38 -12.96 -3.16
N MET A 473 -9.51 -11.70 -3.60
CA MET A 473 -9.12 -11.27 -4.95
C MET A 473 -7.69 -10.72 -4.93
N GLY A 474 -6.75 -11.64 -5.15
CA GLY A 474 -5.32 -11.38 -5.10
C GLY A 474 -4.79 -11.08 -3.69
N GLY A 475 -3.48 -10.88 -3.62
CA GLY A 475 -2.79 -10.57 -2.38
C GLY A 475 -2.42 -11.81 -1.57
N ASN A 476 -1.82 -11.56 -0.40
CA ASN A 476 -1.47 -12.57 0.59
C ASN A 476 -2.01 -12.10 1.94
N PHE A 477 -3.33 -12.22 2.13
CA PHE A 477 -4.03 -11.74 3.32
C PHE A 477 -3.40 -12.28 4.60
N ALA A 478 -3.05 -13.58 4.60
CA ALA A 478 -2.42 -14.26 5.72
C ALA A 478 -1.12 -13.56 6.17
N SER A 479 -0.18 -13.25 5.27
CA SER A 479 1.07 -12.58 5.66
C SER A 479 0.94 -11.06 5.80
N ALA A 480 -0.05 -10.42 5.14
CA ALA A 480 -0.15 -8.96 5.11
C ALA A 480 -0.86 -8.36 6.33
N ALA A 481 -1.83 -9.07 6.89
CA ALA A 481 -2.61 -8.64 8.05
C ALA A 481 -1.77 -8.58 9.35
N PRO A 482 -2.22 -7.83 10.38
CA PRO A 482 -1.61 -7.86 11.73
C PRO A 482 -1.77 -9.22 12.40
N ASP A 483 -1.01 -9.41 13.48
CA ASP A 483 -1.13 -10.54 14.41
C ASP A 483 -1.15 -11.89 13.68
N THR A 484 -0.05 -12.18 12.96
CA THR A 484 0.05 -13.27 11.99
C THR A 484 -0.57 -14.59 12.48
N ALA A 485 -0.24 -15.03 13.70
CA ALA A 485 -0.79 -16.28 14.26
C ALA A 485 -2.30 -16.21 14.52
N TYR A 486 -2.80 -15.06 15.00
CA TYR A 486 -4.24 -14.83 15.19
C TYR A 486 -4.97 -14.81 13.85
N THR A 487 -4.42 -14.13 12.84
CA THR A 487 -4.96 -14.13 11.47
C THR A 487 -5.02 -15.54 10.89
N PHE A 488 -3.95 -16.33 11.05
CA PHE A 488 -3.91 -17.71 10.55
C PHE A 488 -5.01 -18.56 11.18
N ALA A 489 -5.14 -18.48 12.50
CA ALA A 489 -6.18 -19.21 13.23
C ALA A 489 -7.61 -18.76 12.83
N GLY A 490 -7.81 -17.49 12.48
CA GLY A 490 -9.07 -16.97 11.96
C GLY A 490 -9.42 -17.59 10.60
N LEU A 491 -8.50 -17.54 9.64
CA LEU A 491 -8.68 -18.15 8.32
C LEU A 491 -9.02 -19.64 8.40
N GLN A 492 -8.34 -20.37 9.29
CA GLN A 492 -8.54 -21.81 9.50
C GLN A 492 -9.93 -22.18 10.09
N LYS A 493 -10.65 -21.22 10.69
CA LYS A 493 -12.02 -21.42 11.18
C LYS A 493 -13.08 -21.34 10.08
N CYS A 494 -12.78 -20.74 8.92
CA CYS A 494 -13.71 -20.64 7.81
C CYS A 494 -14.05 -22.03 7.25
N ASP A 495 -15.30 -22.21 6.80
CA ASP A 495 -15.75 -23.46 6.15
C ASP A 495 -15.24 -23.55 4.70
N LEU A 496 -15.03 -22.40 4.04
CA LEU A 496 -14.43 -22.30 2.72
C LEU A 496 -13.58 -21.02 2.61
N THR A 497 -12.35 -21.18 2.13
CA THR A 497 -11.50 -20.06 1.70
C THR A 497 -11.17 -20.18 0.22
N VAL A 498 -11.38 -19.12 -0.55
CA VAL A 498 -11.10 -19.07 -1.99
C VAL A 498 -10.04 -18.01 -2.25
N GLN A 499 -8.97 -18.37 -2.94
CA GLN A 499 -7.90 -17.45 -3.32
C GLN A 499 -7.80 -17.35 -4.83
N VAL A 500 -8.03 -16.16 -5.38
CA VAL A 500 -7.78 -15.84 -6.78
C VAL A 500 -6.38 -15.25 -6.90
N SER A 501 -5.46 -15.98 -7.53
CA SER A 501 -4.02 -15.69 -7.43
C SER A 501 -3.26 -16.01 -8.72
N THR A 502 -2.15 -15.30 -8.93
CA THR A 502 -1.23 -15.57 -10.04
C THR A 502 -0.12 -16.56 -9.66
N LYS A 503 0.30 -16.57 -8.39
CA LYS A 503 1.38 -17.39 -7.83
C LYS A 503 1.00 -17.90 -6.44
N LEU A 504 1.61 -19.03 -6.04
CA LEU A 504 1.44 -19.62 -4.71
C LEU A 504 1.99 -18.67 -3.64
N ASN A 505 1.32 -18.57 -2.49
CA ASN A 505 1.71 -17.74 -1.34
C ASN A 505 1.11 -18.30 -0.05
N ARG A 506 1.43 -17.69 1.10
CA ARG A 506 1.01 -18.16 2.43
C ARG A 506 -0.50 -18.38 2.57
N SER A 507 -1.33 -17.54 1.95
CA SER A 507 -2.80 -17.63 2.02
C SER A 507 -3.39 -18.88 1.35
N HIS A 508 -2.59 -19.65 0.61
CA HIS A 508 -2.99 -20.92 0.01
C HIS A 508 -2.65 -22.13 0.90
N VAL A 509 -1.73 -21.97 1.86
CA VAL A 509 -1.35 -23.05 2.80
C VAL A 509 -1.88 -22.80 4.21
N ILE A 510 -2.34 -21.57 4.48
CA ILE A 510 -3.14 -21.21 5.65
C ILE A 510 -4.56 -20.92 5.18
N HIS A 511 -5.41 -21.94 5.24
CA HIS A 511 -6.72 -21.93 4.63
C HIS A 511 -7.78 -22.54 5.56
N GLY A 512 -9.06 -22.36 5.21
CA GLY A 512 -10.20 -22.92 5.96
C GLY A 512 -10.33 -24.43 5.80
N ARG A 513 -11.43 -25.02 6.29
CA ARG A 513 -11.68 -26.47 6.22
C ARG A 513 -11.67 -27.02 4.80
N ARG A 514 -12.18 -26.22 3.85
CA ARG A 514 -12.05 -26.43 2.41
C ARG A 514 -11.36 -25.23 1.81
N ALA A 515 -10.59 -25.45 0.75
CA ALA A 515 -9.88 -24.37 0.09
C ALA A 515 -9.88 -24.54 -1.44
N LEU A 516 -9.97 -23.40 -2.14
CA LEU A 516 -9.84 -23.33 -3.59
C LEU A 516 -8.72 -22.36 -3.96
N ILE A 517 -7.89 -22.79 -4.90
CA ILE A 517 -6.94 -21.93 -5.62
C ILE A 517 -7.53 -21.72 -7.01
N LEU A 518 -7.85 -20.48 -7.36
CA LEU A 518 -8.39 -20.10 -8.66
C LEU A 518 -7.36 -19.26 -9.41
N PRO A 519 -6.60 -19.84 -10.36
CA PRO A 519 -5.54 -19.11 -11.02
C PRO A 519 -6.11 -18.11 -12.04
N CYS A 520 -5.64 -16.87 -11.96
CA CYS A 520 -6.06 -15.80 -12.86
C CYS A 520 -4.97 -15.36 -13.85
N LEU A 521 -5.39 -14.63 -14.87
CA LEU A 521 -4.50 -13.85 -15.73
C LEU A 521 -3.79 -12.76 -14.89
N GLY A 522 -2.49 -12.64 -15.08
CA GLY A 522 -1.68 -11.52 -14.61
C GLY A 522 -1.81 -10.33 -15.55
N ARG A 523 -1.43 -9.15 -15.08
CA ARG A 523 -1.60 -7.90 -15.85
C ARG A 523 -0.77 -7.87 -17.14
N THR A 524 0.29 -8.67 -17.20
CA THR A 524 1.13 -8.82 -18.40
C THR A 524 0.52 -9.74 -19.46
N GLU A 525 -0.56 -10.47 -19.18
CA GLU A 525 -1.13 -11.51 -20.05
C GLU A 525 -2.34 -11.01 -20.83
N LYS A 526 -2.45 -11.40 -22.10
CA LYS A 526 -3.57 -11.03 -22.97
C LYS A 526 -4.85 -11.72 -22.52
N ASP A 527 -5.88 -10.93 -22.31
CA ASP A 527 -7.23 -11.39 -22.07
C ASP A 527 -8.01 -11.45 -23.39
N HIS A 528 -8.41 -12.65 -23.81
CA HIS A 528 -9.21 -12.86 -25.01
C HIS A 528 -10.62 -13.29 -24.63
N GLN A 529 -11.60 -12.43 -24.91
CA GLN A 529 -13.03 -12.70 -24.72
C GLN A 529 -13.74 -12.73 -26.07
N LYS A 530 -15.07 -12.91 -26.06
CA LYS A 530 -15.88 -13.06 -27.28
C LYS A 530 -15.76 -11.87 -28.25
N ALA A 531 -15.67 -10.64 -27.73
CA ALA A 531 -15.48 -9.44 -28.56
C ALA A 531 -14.02 -9.21 -29.00
N GLY A 532 -13.07 -10.07 -28.59
CA GLY A 532 -11.65 -9.98 -28.91
C GLY A 532 -10.79 -9.70 -27.69
N VAL A 533 -9.62 -9.11 -27.92
CA VAL A 533 -8.68 -8.73 -26.84
C VAL A 533 -9.32 -7.65 -25.98
N GLN A 534 -9.40 -7.91 -24.68
CA GLN A 534 -9.91 -6.95 -23.71
C GLN A 534 -8.76 -6.11 -23.12
N SER A 535 -9.13 -4.96 -22.59
CA SER A 535 -8.24 -4.06 -21.83
C SER A 535 -8.89 -3.82 -20.48
N THR A 536 -8.13 -3.74 -19.40
CA THR A 536 -8.63 -3.30 -18.09
C THR A 536 -8.20 -1.86 -17.85
N SER A 537 -8.92 -1.11 -17.03
CA SER A 537 -8.48 0.20 -16.57
C SER A 537 -8.00 0.18 -15.12
N VAL A 538 -7.11 1.11 -14.78
CA VAL A 538 -6.62 1.35 -13.43
C VAL A 538 -6.71 2.85 -13.11
N GLU A 539 -6.63 3.21 -11.83
CA GLU A 539 -6.53 4.58 -11.33
C GLU A 539 -5.30 4.75 -10.43
N ASP A 540 -4.44 5.71 -10.77
CA ASP A 540 -3.21 6.01 -10.04
C ASP A 540 -3.42 6.95 -8.82
N SER A 541 -2.33 7.29 -8.12
CA SER A 541 -2.37 8.16 -6.93
C SER A 541 -2.81 9.60 -7.21
N MET A 542 -2.73 10.06 -8.46
CA MET A 542 -3.09 11.41 -8.90
C MET A 542 -4.46 11.46 -9.61
N SER A 543 -5.21 10.37 -9.50
CA SER A 543 -6.57 10.19 -10.04
C SER A 543 -6.64 10.15 -11.57
N MET A 544 -5.55 9.76 -12.25
CA MET A 544 -5.61 9.43 -13.67
C MET A 544 -6.15 8.01 -13.83
N VAL A 545 -7.08 7.85 -14.77
CA VAL A 545 -7.67 6.59 -15.18
C VAL A 545 -7.23 6.26 -16.60
N HIS A 546 -6.51 5.16 -16.77
CA HIS A 546 -5.92 4.75 -18.05
C HIS A 546 -6.07 3.24 -18.29
N LEU A 547 -5.92 2.84 -19.56
CA LEU A 547 -5.98 1.43 -19.96
C LEU A 547 -4.66 0.71 -19.71
N SER A 548 -4.80 -0.58 -19.40
CA SER A 548 -3.73 -1.56 -19.28
C SER A 548 -4.06 -2.78 -20.14
N VAL A 549 -3.14 -3.13 -21.04
CA VAL A 549 -3.31 -4.21 -22.02
C VAL A 549 -2.14 -5.18 -21.94
N GLY A 550 -2.42 -6.39 -21.49
CA GLY A 550 -1.42 -7.45 -21.44
C GLY A 550 -0.81 -7.76 -22.81
N MET A 551 0.47 -8.15 -22.81
CA MET A 551 1.23 -8.42 -24.04
C MET A 551 1.53 -9.91 -24.26
N LYS A 552 1.62 -10.70 -23.18
CA LYS A 552 2.08 -12.09 -23.19
C LYS A 552 0.91 -13.04 -23.47
N LYS A 553 1.21 -14.20 -24.05
CA LYS A 553 0.26 -15.32 -24.05
C LYS A 553 0.08 -15.79 -22.59
N PRO A 554 -1.14 -16.13 -22.15
CA PRO A 554 -1.37 -16.70 -20.83
C PRO A 554 -0.46 -17.89 -20.52
N ALA A 555 -0.02 -17.99 -19.27
CA ALA A 555 0.92 -18.99 -18.76
C ALA A 555 0.37 -20.41 -18.85
N SER A 556 -0.95 -20.56 -18.89
CA SER A 556 -1.71 -21.79 -19.09
C SER A 556 -2.98 -21.47 -19.90
N PRO A 557 -3.46 -22.41 -20.75
CA PRO A 557 -4.75 -22.26 -21.45
C PRO A 557 -5.96 -22.33 -20.51
N HIS A 558 -5.78 -22.73 -19.25
CA HIS A 558 -6.84 -22.85 -18.26
C HIS A 558 -7.05 -21.58 -17.43
N LEU A 559 -6.23 -20.54 -17.61
CA LEU A 559 -6.40 -19.29 -16.86
C LEU A 559 -7.67 -18.55 -17.30
N MET A 560 -8.37 -17.96 -16.34
CA MET A 560 -9.49 -17.05 -16.58
C MET A 560 -9.12 -15.63 -16.13
N SER A 561 -9.75 -14.63 -16.74
CA SER A 561 -9.64 -13.24 -16.27
C SER A 561 -10.39 -13.06 -14.95
N GLU A 562 -10.00 -12.05 -14.16
CA GLU A 562 -10.69 -11.74 -12.90
C GLU A 562 -12.20 -11.47 -13.13
N PRO A 563 -12.64 -10.70 -14.15
CA PRO A 563 -14.07 -10.57 -14.48
C PRO A 563 -14.77 -11.89 -14.78
N ALA A 564 -14.11 -12.81 -15.51
CA ALA A 564 -14.68 -14.11 -15.83
C ALA A 564 -14.84 -15.00 -14.59
N ILE A 565 -13.88 -14.97 -13.67
CA ILE A 565 -13.94 -15.69 -12.39
C ILE A 565 -15.09 -15.16 -11.53
N ILE A 566 -15.19 -13.83 -11.38
CA ILE A 566 -16.23 -13.16 -10.61
C ILE A 566 -17.61 -13.49 -11.17
N ALA A 567 -17.80 -13.35 -12.49
CA ALA A 567 -19.04 -13.73 -13.16
C ALA A 567 -19.37 -15.22 -13.01
N GLY A 568 -18.35 -16.10 -13.00
CA GLY A 568 -18.51 -17.53 -12.74
C GLY A 568 -19.06 -17.81 -11.35
N ILE A 569 -18.46 -17.19 -10.32
CA ILE A 569 -18.92 -17.28 -8.93
C ILE A 569 -20.34 -16.70 -8.80
N ALA A 570 -20.57 -15.50 -9.33
CA ALA A 570 -21.86 -14.81 -9.23
C ALA A 570 -23.00 -15.64 -9.83
N ARG A 571 -22.83 -16.22 -11.02
CA ARG A 571 -23.86 -17.07 -11.64
C ARG A 571 -24.14 -18.36 -10.85
N ALA A 572 -23.12 -18.91 -10.18
CA ALA A 572 -23.29 -20.11 -9.38
C ALA A 572 -23.95 -19.81 -8.02
N ALA A 573 -23.63 -18.67 -7.40
CA ALA A 573 -24.19 -18.23 -6.12
C ALA A 573 -25.59 -17.62 -6.27
N LEU A 574 -25.86 -16.95 -7.38
CA LEU A 574 -27.09 -16.18 -7.64
C LEU A 574 -27.74 -16.64 -8.95
N PRO A 575 -28.26 -17.88 -9.03
CA PRO A 575 -28.81 -18.43 -10.29
C PRO A 575 -30.05 -17.68 -10.81
N SER A 576 -30.71 -16.91 -9.94
CA SER A 576 -31.87 -16.06 -10.29
C SER A 576 -31.51 -14.59 -10.51
N SER A 577 -30.21 -14.26 -10.52
CA SER A 577 -29.70 -12.89 -10.75
C SER A 577 -30.20 -12.33 -12.09
N GLY A 578 -30.70 -11.09 -12.05
CA GLY A 578 -31.01 -10.32 -13.26
C GLY A 578 -29.77 -9.66 -13.89
N THR A 579 -28.65 -9.64 -13.17
CA THR A 579 -27.40 -9.02 -13.62
C THR A 579 -26.81 -9.82 -14.79
N PRO A 580 -26.48 -9.16 -15.93
CA PRO A 580 -26.08 -9.85 -17.15
C PRO A 580 -24.59 -10.25 -17.15
N TRP A 581 -24.19 -11.08 -16.18
CA TRP A 581 -22.80 -11.45 -15.90
C TRP A 581 -22.01 -11.93 -17.13
N SER A 582 -22.59 -12.84 -17.92
CA SER A 582 -21.91 -13.34 -19.12
C SER A 582 -21.75 -12.27 -20.20
N TRP A 583 -22.75 -11.39 -20.35
CA TRP A 583 -22.72 -10.30 -21.33
C TRP A 583 -21.64 -9.26 -21.01
N TYR A 584 -21.38 -9.01 -19.72
CA TYR A 584 -20.28 -8.17 -19.26
C TYR A 584 -18.90 -8.75 -19.58
N VAL A 585 -18.71 -10.05 -19.35
CA VAL A 585 -17.41 -10.70 -19.60
C VAL A 585 -17.07 -10.76 -21.10
N GLU A 586 -18.08 -10.86 -21.96
CA GLU A 586 -17.87 -10.88 -23.41
C GLU A 586 -17.18 -9.62 -23.95
N ASP A 587 -17.38 -8.46 -23.30
CA ASP A 587 -16.89 -7.14 -23.73
C ASP A 587 -16.89 -6.13 -22.56
N TYR A 588 -15.71 -5.69 -22.15
CA TYR A 588 -15.52 -4.82 -20.99
C TYR A 588 -16.01 -3.39 -21.20
N ASP A 589 -16.27 -2.98 -22.45
CA ASP A 589 -16.90 -1.68 -22.70
C ASP A 589 -18.31 -1.62 -22.08
N ARG A 590 -19.00 -2.76 -22.00
CA ARG A 590 -20.33 -2.86 -21.37
C ARG A 590 -20.28 -2.69 -19.86
N ILE A 591 -19.19 -3.15 -19.23
CA ILE A 591 -18.94 -2.91 -17.81
C ILE A 591 -18.73 -1.41 -17.60
N ARG A 592 -17.88 -0.78 -18.42
CA ARG A 592 -17.60 0.66 -18.36
C ARG A 592 -18.83 1.53 -18.61
N ASP A 593 -19.71 1.14 -19.53
CA ASP A 593 -20.98 1.83 -19.78
C ASP A 593 -21.91 1.80 -18.56
N THR A 594 -21.86 0.71 -17.79
CA THR A 594 -22.61 0.58 -16.53
C THR A 594 -21.93 1.39 -15.43
N MET A 595 -20.61 1.31 -15.30
CA MET A 595 -19.82 2.12 -14.37
C MET A 595 -20.06 3.62 -14.57
N ALA A 596 -20.12 4.10 -15.82
CA ALA A 596 -20.37 5.50 -16.15
C ALA A 596 -21.73 6.03 -15.66
N LYS A 597 -22.71 5.13 -15.41
CA LYS A 597 -24.03 5.48 -14.87
C LYS A 597 -24.04 5.45 -13.34
N VAL A 598 -23.23 4.60 -12.72
CA VAL A 598 -23.16 4.42 -11.26
C VAL A 598 -22.17 5.38 -10.61
N LEU A 599 -20.98 5.53 -11.20
CA LEU A 599 -19.83 6.22 -10.61
C LEU A 599 -19.74 7.68 -11.08
N ASN A 600 -19.50 8.60 -10.16
CA ASN A 600 -19.23 10.00 -10.49
C ASN A 600 -17.84 10.14 -11.14
N GLY A 601 -17.71 11.00 -12.16
CA GLY A 601 -16.44 11.31 -12.81
C GLY A 601 -16.07 10.37 -13.97
N PHE A 602 -16.88 9.33 -14.21
CA PHE A 602 -16.72 8.34 -15.29
C PHE A 602 -17.66 8.61 -16.47
N GLU A 603 -18.22 9.81 -16.58
CA GLU A 603 -19.08 10.16 -17.72
C GLU A 603 -18.30 9.97 -19.02
N ASP A 604 -18.92 9.32 -20.02
CA ASP A 604 -18.28 9.03 -21.32
C ASP A 604 -16.97 8.20 -21.19
N PHE A 605 -16.98 7.24 -20.27
CA PHE A 605 -15.84 6.41 -19.89
C PHE A 605 -15.12 5.81 -21.11
N ASN A 606 -15.84 5.07 -21.95
CA ASN A 606 -15.25 4.34 -23.07
C ASN A 606 -14.46 5.23 -24.03
N ARG A 607 -14.93 6.45 -24.31
CA ARG A 607 -14.17 7.39 -25.13
C ARG A 607 -12.98 7.96 -24.37
N ARG A 608 -13.20 8.42 -23.14
CA ARG A 608 -12.18 9.14 -22.35
C ARG A 608 -10.99 8.28 -21.96
N VAL A 609 -11.21 7.01 -21.62
CA VAL A 609 -10.11 6.11 -21.23
C VAL A 609 -9.16 5.76 -22.39
N ARG A 610 -9.60 6.01 -23.63
CA ARG A 610 -8.82 5.82 -24.86
C ARG A 610 -8.14 7.10 -25.36
N LEU A 611 -8.28 8.21 -24.63
CA LEU A 611 -7.47 9.40 -24.88
C LEU A 611 -6.01 9.11 -24.50
N PRO A 612 -5.03 9.86 -25.06
CA PRO A 612 -3.65 9.79 -24.59
C PRO A 612 -3.58 9.95 -23.08
N LEU A 613 -2.89 9.03 -22.39
CA LEU A 613 -2.81 8.94 -20.92
C LEU A 613 -4.16 8.78 -20.18
N GLY A 614 -5.27 8.53 -20.90
CA GLY A 614 -6.59 8.35 -20.33
C GLY A 614 -7.25 9.67 -19.88
N PHE A 615 -7.85 9.69 -18.68
CA PHE A 615 -8.51 10.88 -18.14
C PHE A 615 -8.35 11.02 -16.64
N ARG A 616 -8.33 12.26 -16.15
CA ARG A 616 -8.33 12.53 -14.71
C ARG A 616 -9.74 12.61 -14.14
N ILE A 617 -9.96 12.00 -12.98
CA ILE A 617 -11.16 12.24 -12.17
C ILE A 617 -11.05 13.61 -11.52
N LYS A 618 -12.10 14.43 -11.67
CA LYS A 618 -12.16 15.78 -11.12
C LYS A 618 -12.01 15.78 -9.59
N GLN A 619 -11.19 16.68 -9.07
CA GLN A 619 -11.01 16.92 -7.64
C GLN A 619 -11.62 18.28 -7.25
N PRO A 620 -12.86 18.33 -6.70
CA PRO A 620 -13.52 19.58 -6.33
C PRO A 620 -12.67 20.55 -5.51
N ALA A 621 -11.90 20.05 -4.54
CA ALA A 621 -11.04 20.89 -3.70
C ALA A 621 -9.90 21.59 -4.49
N ARG A 622 -9.51 21.08 -5.67
CA ARG A 622 -8.58 21.76 -6.59
C ARG A 622 -9.22 22.98 -7.25
N GLU A 623 -10.53 23.07 -7.27
CA GLU A 623 -11.28 24.23 -7.77
C GLU A 623 -11.86 25.08 -6.62
N LEU A 624 -11.37 24.88 -5.39
CA LEU A 624 -11.88 25.53 -4.17
C LEU A 624 -13.35 25.23 -3.88
N ILE A 625 -13.84 24.09 -4.37
CA ILE A 625 -15.17 23.56 -4.06
C ILE A 625 -15.01 22.51 -2.96
N PHE A 626 -15.41 22.86 -1.73
CA PHE A 626 -15.31 21.97 -0.58
C PHE A 626 -16.64 21.28 -0.29
N LEU A 627 -16.64 19.95 -0.28
CA LEU A 627 -17.83 19.14 0.00
C LEU A 627 -17.93 18.80 1.49
N THR A 628 -17.39 19.67 2.35
CA THR A 628 -17.47 19.58 3.81
C THR A 628 -18.82 20.10 4.30
N PRO A 629 -19.22 19.78 5.55
CA PRO A 629 -20.45 20.32 6.14
C PRO A 629 -20.50 21.86 6.15
N SER A 630 -19.35 22.53 6.32
CA SER A 630 -19.28 24.00 6.30
C SER A 630 -19.23 24.63 4.90
N GLY A 631 -19.09 23.82 3.84
CA GLY A 631 -18.84 24.30 2.48
C GLY A 631 -17.46 24.97 2.29
N ARG A 632 -16.56 24.84 3.27
CA ARG A 632 -15.21 25.43 3.32
C ARG A 632 -14.18 24.39 3.76
N ALA A 633 -12.91 24.61 3.48
CA ALA A 633 -11.85 23.77 4.03
C ALA A 633 -11.80 23.90 5.56
N GLU A 634 -11.81 22.79 6.29
CA GLU A 634 -11.93 22.82 7.76
C GLU A 634 -10.57 22.63 8.42
N PHE A 635 -10.15 23.59 9.25
CA PHE A 635 -9.02 23.40 10.16
C PHE A 635 -9.36 22.39 11.27
N SER A 636 -8.35 21.69 11.77
CA SER A 636 -8.43 20.86 12.98
C SER A 636 -7.65 21.50 14.11
N ALA A 637 -8.21 21.57 15.32
CA ALA A 637 -7.57 22.16 16.49
C ALA A 637 -7.29 21.12 17.61
N VAL A 638 -7.03 19.87 17.21
CA VAL A 638 -6.74 18.77 18.16
C VAL A 638 -5.38 18.98 18.83
N ASP A 639 -5.30 18.66 20.12
CA ASP A 639 -4.07 18.71 20.90
C ASP A 639 -3.02 17.70 20.39
N LEU A 640 -1.75 17.94 20.70
CA LEU A 640 -0.70 16.96 20.37
C LEU A 640 -0.92 15.67 21.20
N PRO A 641 -0.84 14.48 20.57
CA PRO A 641 -1.09 13.23 21.26
C PRO A 641 -0.08 12.98 22.38
N ASP A 642 -0.49 12.24 23.41
CA ASP A 642 0.42 11.73 24.43
C ASP A 642 1.18 10.51 23.88
N ASP A 643 2.43 10.74 23.49
CA ASP A 643 3.35 9.75 22.94
C ASP A 643 4.32 9.19 24.01
N SER A 644 4.03 9.40 25.30
CA SER A 644 4.90 8.93 26.38
C SER A 644 5.05 7.41 26.38
N THR A 645 6.29 6.95 26.52
CA THR A 645 6.65 5.54 26.64
C THR A 645 7.18 5.23 28.02
N ALA A 646 6.89 4.03 28.50
CA ALA A 646 7.48 3.54 29.74
C ALA A 646 9.01 3.42 29.60
N ALA A 647 9.72 3.56 30.72
CA ALA A 647 11.17 3.41 30.73
C ALA A 647 11.59 2.05 30.12
N GLY A 648 12.59 2.09 29.23
CA GLY A 648 13.10 0.91 28.52
C GLY A 648 12.29 0.48 27.29
N THR A 649 11.14 1.09 27.01
CA THR A 649 10.31 0.82 25.82
C THR A 649 10.80 1.61 24.61
N LEU A 650 10.87 0.95 23.47
CA LEU A 650 11.11 1.55 22.15
C LEU A 650 9.80 1.57 21.36
N ILE A 651 9.65 2.53 20.45
CA ILE A 651 8.63 2.48 19.41
C ILE A 651 9.23 1.84 18.17
N LEU A 652 8.64 0.75 17.70
CA LEU A 652 9.07 0.02 16.53
C LEU A 652 8.17 0.33 15.33
N ALA A 653 8.81 0.59 14.19
CA ALA A 653 8.13 0.66 12.91
C ALA A 653 8.52 -0.51 11.99
N THR A 654 7.51 -1.16 11.41
CA THR A 654 7.75 -2.12 10.33
C THR A 654 7.94 -1.39 9.00
N LEU A 655 8.81 -1.92 8.15
CA LEU A 655 9.16 -1.33 6.86
C LEU A 655 9.37 -2.41 5.79
N ARG A 656 9.44 -1.97 4.53
CA ARG A 656 9.74 -2.85 3.40
C ARG A 656 11.23 -2.81 3.09
N SER A 657 11.81 -3.97 2.78
CA SER A 657 13.17 -4.01 2.24
C SER A 657 13.20 -3.53 0.79
N HIS A 658 14.39 -3.26 0.27
CA HIS A 658 14.56 -2.92 -1.14
C HIS A 658 14.15 -4.05 -2.11
N ASP A 659 14.60 -5.29 -1.86
CA ASP A 659 14.31 -6.47 -2.71
C ASP A 659 13.00 -7.15 -2.30
N GLN A 660 11.96 -6.34 -2.16
CA GLN A 660 10.63 -6.79 -1.74
C GLN A 660 9.57 -5.88 -2.34
N TRP A 661 8.45 -6.48 -2.73
CA TRP A 661 7.23 -5.77 -3.05
C TRP A 661 6.09 -6.31 -2.20
N ASN A 662 5.48 -5.47 -1.35
CA ASN A 662 4.50 -5.92 -0.34
C ASN A 662 5.00 -7.19 0.39
N THR A 663 4.28 -8.31 0.34
CA THR A 663 4.68 -9.61 0.91
C THR A 663 5.50 -10.48 -0.06
N THR A 664 5.68 -10.07 -1.31
CA THR A 664 6.50 -10.77 -2.29
C THR A 664 7.97 -10.42 -2.05
N ILE A 665 8.76 -11.41 -1.65
CA ILE A 665 10.19 -11.28 -1.38
C ILE A 665 10.95 -11.72 -2.64
N TYR A 666 11.96 -10.94 -3.08
CA TYR A 666 12.79 -11.27 -4.24
C TYR A 666 14.17 -11.80 -3.85
N SER A 667 14.65 -11.41 -2.68
CA SER A 667 15.87 -11.89 -2.04
C SER A 667 15.89 -11.49 -0.56
N ASP A 668 16.83 -12.05 0.20
CA ASP A 668 17.10 -11.69 1.59
C ASP A 668 17.99 -10.44 1.73
N ASN A 669 18.07 -9.60 0.69
CA ASN A 669 18.93 -8.41 0.67
C ASN A 669 18.13 -7.10 0.84
N ASP A 670 18.77 -6.11 1.45
CA ASP A 670 18.39 -4.71 1.35
C ASP A 670 19.61 -3.87 0.94
N ARG A 671 19.74 -3.66 -0.38
CA ARG A 671 20.87 -2.93 -0.95
C ARG A 671 20.98 -1.49 -0.44
N TYR A 672 19.86 -0.81 -0.22
CA TYR A 672 19.88 0.60 0.22
C TYR A 672 20.14 0.76 1.71
N ARG A 673 19.85 -0.26 2.52
CA ARG A 673 20.22 -0.28 3.93
C ARG A 673 21.53 -1.00 4.22
N GLY A 674 22.12 -1.66 3.23
CA GLY A 674 23.42 -2.31 3.36
C GLY A 674 23.36 -3.74 3.91
N VAL A 675 22.19 -4.36 3.92
CA VAL A 675 21.98 -5.70 4.48
C VAL A 675 22.05 -6.75 3.37
N LYS A 676 22.73 -7.86 3.64
CA LYS A 676 22.70 -9.06 2.78
C LYS A 676 22.37 -10.31 3.57
N ASN A 677 21.69 -11.25 2.91
CA ASN A 677 21.36 -12.58 3.43
C ASN A 677 20.65 -12.56 4.79
N LEU A 678 19.86 -11.51 5.08
CA LEU A 678 19.23 -11.32 6.38
C LEU A 678 17.96 -10.47 6.29
N ARG A 679 16.86 -11.03 6.82
CA ARG A 679 15.58 -10.32 6.99
C ARG A 679 15.05 -10.35 8.43
N THR A 680 15.45 -11.34 9.23
CA THR A 680 15.12 -11.46 10.66
C THR A 680 16.04 -10.58 11.50
N LEU A 681 15.85 -9.26 11.41
CA LEU A 681 16.69 -8.25 12.05
C LEU A 681 15.89 -7.10 12.66
N VAL A 682 16.52 -6.36 13.56
CA VAL A 682 16.03 -5.08 14.10
C VAL A 682 17.12 -4.01 13.99
N PHE A 683 16.76 -2.90 13.34
CA PHE A 683 17.56 -1.68 13.31
C PHE A 683 17.34 -0.88 14.59
N MET A 684 18.41 -0.49 15.25
CA MET A 684 18.38 0.22 16.53
C MET A 684 19.35 1.40 16.54
N ASN A 685 19.03 2.42 17.32
CA ASN A 685 19.97 3.48 17.62
C ASN A 685 21.17 2.92 18.40
N ALA A 686 22.39 3.30 18.03
CA ALA A 686 23.60 2.80 18.67
C ALA A 686 23.70 3.10 20.18
N GLN A 687 23.14 4.23 20.65
CA GLN A 687 23.11 4.53 22.09
C GLN A 687 22.08 3.66 22.82
N ASP A 688 20.92 3.40 22.22
CA ASP A 688 19.92 2.50 22.81
C ASP A 688 20.43 1.05 22.89
N MET A 689 21.23 0.62 21.91
CA MET A 689 21.96 -0.66 21.95
C MET A 689 22.99 -0.70 23.08
N ALA A 690 23.84 0.32 23.17
CA ALA A 690 24.87 0.41 24.21
C ALA A 690 24.26 0.40 25.64
N GLU A 691 23.15 1.10 25.86
CA GLU A 691 22.41 1.10 27.13
C GLU A 691 21.84 -0.27 27.50
N ARG A 692 21.68 -1.16 26.51
CA ARG A 692 21.17 -2.54 26.66
C ARG A 692 22.26 -3.59 26.61
N GLY A 693 23.53 -3.20 26.43
CA GLY A 693 24.65 -4.13 26.25
C GLY A 693 24.53 -4.99 24.99
N ILE A 694 23.90 -4.48 23.94
CA ILE A 694 23.71 -5.17 22.66
C ILE A 694 24.79 -4.70 21.67
N GLU A 695 25.49 -5.63 21.05
CA GLU A 695 26.45 -5.39 19.97
C GLU A 695 25.85 -5.71 18.59
N GLU A 696 26.57 -5.35 17.52
CA GLU A 696 26.15 -5.68 16.16
C GLU A 696 26.10 -7.20 15.95
N PHE A 697 24.99 -7.68 15.37
CA PHE A 697 24.69 -9.10 15.12
C PHE A 697 24.46 -10.00 16.35
N ASP A 698 24.32 -9.41 17.54
CA ASP A 698 23.78 -10.15 18.68
C ASP A 698 22.36 -10.65 18.39
N ASP A 699 22.06 -11.85 18.90
CA ASP A 699 20.69 -12.38 18.93
C ASP A 699 19.90 -11.64 20.01
N VAL A 700 18.77 -11.05 19.61
CA VAL A 700 17.86 -10.32 20.50
C VAL A 700 16.43 -10.84 20.40
N ASP A 701 15.73 -10.76 21.53
CA ASP A 701 14.32 -11.02 21.63
C ASP A 701 13.56 -9.69 21.65
N ILE A 702 12.46 -9.63 20.90
CA ILE A 702 11.62 -8.44 20.75
C ILE A 702 10.25 -8.79 21.30
N VAL A 703 9.84 -8.11 22.37
CA VAL A 703 8.53 -8.32 23.01
C VAL A 703 7.70 -7.06 22.84
N ALA A 704 6.60 -7.17 22.10
CA ALA A 704 5.57 -6.14 22.01
C ALA A 704 4.54 -6.29 23.12
N THR A 705 4.04 -5.16 23.62
CA THR A 705 2.91 -5.11 24.57
C THR A 705 1.74 -4.42 23.89
N ALA A 706 0.65 -5.17 23.71
CA ALA A 706 -0.59 -4.70 23.11
C ALA A 706 -1.39 -3.82 24.08
N ARG A 707 -2.39 -3.09 23.57
CA ARG A 707 -3.30 -2.26 24.39
C ARG A 707 -4.05 -3.04 25.47
N ASP A 708 -4.40 -4.29 25.18
CA ASP A 708 -5.09 -5.18 26.13
C ASP A 708 -4.17 -5.77 27.21
N GLY A 709 -2.87 -5.44 27.16
CA GLY A 709 -1.84 -5.95 28.06
C GLY A 709 -1.27 -7.32 27.66
N SER A 710 -1.79 -7.96 26.61
CA SER A 710 -1.21 -9.17 26.05
C SER A 710 0.13 -8.86 25.36
N THR A 711 0.96 -9.89 25.19
CA THR A 711 2.26 -9.76 24.56
C THR A 711 2.36 -10.56 23.27
N ARG A 712 3.24 -10.11 22.38
CA ARG A 712 3.69 -10.83 21.18
C ARG A 712 5.21 -10.80 21.18
N SER A 713 5.84 -11.88 20.73
CA SER A 713 7.29 -12.01 20.83
C SER A 713 7.89 -12.53 19.53
N LEU A 714 9.07 -12.01 19.22
CA LEU A 714 9.99 -12.53 18.22
C LEU A 714 11.30 -12.89 18.92
N TRP A 715 11.89 -14.02 18.53
CA TRP A 715 13.04 -14.59 19.21
C TRP A 715 14.24 -14.62 18.27
N ARG A 716 15.42 -14.31 18.81
CA ARG A 716 16.72 -14.44 18.12
C ARG A 716 16.82 -13.66 16.80
N TYR A 717 16.31 -12.44 16.79
CA TYR A 717 16.51 -11.50 15.68
C TYR A 717 17.91 -10.89 15.77
N LYS A 718 18.50 -10.50 14.64
CA LYS A 718 19.81 -9.83 14.63
C LYS A 718 19.69 -8.34 14.89
N ALA A 719 20.39 -7.81 15.89
CA ALA A 719 20.46 -6.37 16.12
C ALA A 719 21.47 -5.68 15.18
N ILE A 720 21.06 -4.58 14.53
CA ILE A 720 21.93 -3.80 13.63
C ILE A 720 21.91 -2.32 14.04
N PRO A 721 23.07 -1.70 14.27
CA PRO A 721 23.15 -0.27 14.53
C PRO A 721 22.75 0.52 13.28
N TYR A 722 21.83 1.47 13.43
CA TYR A 722 21.34 2.29 12.31
C TYR A 722 21.07 3.73 12.73
N GLY A 723 21.08 4.63 11.74
CA GLY A 723 20.80 6.06 11.91
C GLY A 723 19.31 6.33 12.10
N ILE A 724 18.76 5.92 13.25
CA ILE A 724 17.38 6.14 13.67
C ILE A 724 17.36 6.95 15.00
N PRO A 725 16.36 7.81 15.26
CA PRO A 725 16.24 8.53 16.51
C PRO A 725 16.25 7.62 17.74
N ARG A 726 16.72 8.14 18.87
CA ARG A 726 16.66 7.41 20.15
C ARG A 726 15.23 7.08 20.55
N GLY A 727 15.05 5.96 21.23
CA GLY A 727 13.75 5.42 21.61
C GLY A 727 12.99 4.77 20.45
N CYS A 728 13.60 4.66 19.26
CA CYS A 728 12.98 4.10 18.06
C CYS A 728 13.74 2.87 17.57
N ALA A 729 13.00 1.92 17.01
CA ALA A 729 13.52 0.74 16.33
C ALA A 729 12.77 0.52 15.00
N ALA A 730 13.34 -0.28 14.11
CA ALA A 730 12.66 -0.66 12.88
C ALA A 730 13.04 -2.06 12.39
N GLY A 731 12.18 -2.70 11.59
CA GLY A 731 12.52 -3.95 10.93
C GLY A 731 11.50 -4.35 9.87
N TYR A 732 11.69 -5.51 9.25
CA TYR A 732 10.95 -5.83 8.03
C TYR A 732 9.56 -6.43 8.29
N MET A 733 8.60 -6.03 7.47
CA MET A 733 7.37 -6.80 7.23
C MET A 733 7.63 -7.85 6.13
N PRO A 734 6.90 -8.98 6.08
CA PRO A 734 5.86 -9.39 7.02
C PRO A 734 6.40 -10.00 8.33
N GLU A 735 7.72 -10.21 8.46
CA GLU A 735 8.34 -10.90 9.59
C GLU A 735 7.94 -10.30 10.95
N MET A 736 7.81 -8.98 11.02
CA MET A 736 7.41 -8.26 12.24
C MET A 736 5.91 -8.03 12.42
N ASN A 737 5.06 -8.45 11.48
CA ASN A 737 3.60 -8.22 11.59
C ASN A 737 2.99 -8.89 12.83
N VAL A 738 3.61 -9.97 13.31
CA VAL A 738 3.22 -10.66 14.55
C VAL A 738 3.26 -9.75 15.79
N LEU A 739 4.09 -8.70 15.78
CA LEU A 739 4.22 -7.78 16.92
C LEU A 739 3.04 -6.81 17.03
N CYS A 740 2.29 -6.58 15.95
CA CYS A 740 1.09 -5.76 15.97
C CYS A 740 -0.10 -6.64 16.33
N ALA A 741 -0.58 -6.57 17.57
CA ALA A 741 -1.73 -7.36 18.00
C ALA A 741 -3.01 -6.93 17.24
N ILE A 742 -3.99 -7.82 17.16
CA ILE A 742 -5.22 -7.55 16.39
C ILE A 742 -5.99 -6.32 16.90
N GLY A 743 -5.96 -6.06 18.22
CA GLY A 743 -6.59 -4.90 18.85
C GLY A 743 -5.77 -3.60 18.77
N ASP A 744 -4.57 -3.64 18.18
CA ASP A 744 -3.71 -2.47 18.02
C ASP A 744 -3.98 -1.82 16.65
N TYR A 745 -5.04 -1.03 16.59
CA TYR A 745 -5.41 -0.22 15.42
C TYR A 745 -5.81 1.20 15.84
N SER A 746 -5.84 2.11 14.85
CA SER A 746 -6.23 3.51 15.02
C SER A 746 -7.71 3.64 15.36
N THR A 747 -8.04 4.28 16.48
CA THR A 747 -9.44 4.54 16.88
C THR A 747 -10.21 5.47 15.92
N GLN A 748 -9.50 6.15 15.01
CA GLN A 748 -10.10 7.08 14.03
C GLN A 748 -10.28 6.47 12.64
N SER A 749 -9.58 5.38 12.33
CA SER A 749 -9.51 4.82 10.98
C SER A 749 -9.54 3.30 10.91
N ASP A 750 -9.60 2.60 12.05
CA ASP A 750 -9.59 1.14 12.14
C ASP A 750 -8.31 0.49 11.52
N GLN A 751 -7.30 1.31 11.22
CA GLN A 751 -6.08 0.90 10.55
C GLN A 751 -5.05 0.34 11.55
N PRO A 752 -4.48 -0.86 11.34
CA PRO A 752 -3.44 -1.42 12.20
C PRO A 752 -2.22 -0.49 12.35
N ILE A 753 -1.71 -0.34 13.58
CA ILE A 753 -0.61 0.59 13.92
C ILE A 753 0.79 -0.01 13.67
N MET A 754 0.99 -0.58 12.49
CA MET A 754 2.22 -1.28 12.08
C MET A 754 3.50 -0.44 12.13
N LYS A 755 3.38 0.88 12.31
CA LYS A 755 4.51 1.81 12.48
C LYS A 755 4.58 2.46 13.85
N ASN A 756 3.82 1.97 14.83
CA ASN A 756 3.80 2.49 16.19
C ASN A 756 3.60 1.35 17.20
N VAL A 757 4.50 0.36 17.16
CA VAL A 757 4.42 -0.80 18.06
C VAL A 757 5.33 -0.59 19.26
N LYS A 758 4.77 -0.66 20.47
CA LYS A 758 5.54 -0.51 21.73
C LYS A 758 6.27 -1.82 22.04
N VAL A 759 7.61 -1.80 22.02
CA VAL A 759 8.44 -3.00 22.21
C VAL A 759 9.49 -2.84 23.30
N ARG A 760 9.92 -3.97 23.86
CA ARG A 760 11.18 -4.11 24.60
C ARG A 760 12.10 -5.03 23.80
N VAL A 761 13.38 -4.70 23.81
CA VAL A 761 14.43 -5.49 23.15
C VAL A 761 15.49 -5.87 24.18
N SER A 762 15.83 -7.14 24.25
CA SER A 762 16.83 -7.70 25.15
C SER A 762 17.66 -8.77 24.44
N LEU A 763 18.89 -9.03 24.91
CA LEU A 763 19.67 -10.18 24.44
C LEU A 763 18.89 -11.48 24.61
N SER A 764 18.95 -12.34 23.59
CA SER A 764 18.40 -13.69 23.67
C SER A 764 19.17 -14.53 24.69
N ALA A 765 18.46 -15.42 25.38
CA ALA A 765 19.11 -16.39 26.26
C ALA A 765 20.06 -17.30 25.45
N PRO A 766 21.21 -17.74 26.03
CA PRO A 766 22.07 -18.73 25.39
C PRO A 766 21.29 -20.00 25.03
N ALA A 767 21.55 -20.53 23.83
CA ALA A 767 20.87 -21.70 23.27
C ALA A 767 21.13 -23.00 24.03
#